data_AF-A0AAU5FW13-F1
#
_entry.id   AF-A0AAU5FW13-F1
#
_cell.length_a   1.000
_cell.length_b   1.000
_cell.length_c   1.000
_cell.angle_alpha   90.00
_cell.angle_beta   90.00
_cell.angle_gamma   90.00
#
_symmetry.space_group_name_H-M   'P 1'
#
loop_
_entity.id
_entity.type
_entity.pdbx_description
1 polymer ?
#
loop_
_entity_poly.entity_id
_entity_poly.type
_entity_poly.pdbx_seq_one_letter_code
_entity_poly.pdbx_strand_id
1 'polypeptide(L)'
;MTLWTPDRIPLVVTPAPGEALESWIGAYARRLRVTDSVFLESVGLPGARTSHLALRLISDEAAALERATGVERQALTSMTLEPYDGLAVAILPDRRKLARPPAWRFSGSRARYCPGCLGDYAGRGPVFWRLPWAFACITHHTLLLDFCPDCRQPPHPWKARRLGPRTTGTCTRAHSGLGLRAACGADLTQARGTPLPASGLVLAAQQHITTLLNGEPAARPTALAEVKQLYALAWRILRGLHTIADRAPEIVHTVITECGGELPELTSEDVGHDAHNAAVGTALARIALHPGHADHEALFEWVLEADRSLLKTSKNNIGAMADRWTWSGPELVGRVLAKLDPRATLHARLRYASASPRPRWPDLPADAITRRATMIPAMLWPGWTMRLLPRPKNNKYPRAGTFRRGCSSFLLLPGGPPQLNFERVGPLLGNQEINTDRDSIERRLYLDHDLTPLASTLAQLARALDQHGSPIDYARRRSTFTSTTVTLDLDAYARLCAQQGWNPGQRHRVLLMRAYLLMLLTGEVHPPPEGASYRFTWHCSEFRFHAPRALRSFLRQQAEDNLTHHKIIEPVTWEPPDAWVTAVRWPGISPTDIVKDEFRDLLATSGTVHEAADALGLTTEHVRLYCDLTETGAATPSDVIGKHLSTRTVRTVKTREGTLARDRLHDLYVNQKLELTHIANLASCSPDTVRRLLRQDGIPLRPRPRRIPDRPDITREWLHHEYIERQRDIANLARERGVTHYHLAKMAKAWGITIRPSGGQCYNAVGHLNLHLPLSEDMRKVVMTSQALSRLRAITQIPGHPSFAAAARSDGSGTDSALRQRVIGIEKAVGFQIFDRSTRPLAPTERGQEFLREAAQILRIADAARLHQE
;
A
#
# COMPACT_ATOMS: atom_id res chain seq x y z
N MET A 1 -47.78 21.03 49.95
CA MET A 1 -47.85 21.67 51.28
C MET A 1 -47.09 20.77 52.25
N THR A 2 -45.91 21.18 52.70
CA THR A 2 -45.13 20.45 53.71
C THR A 2 -45.83 20.54 55.07
N LEU A 3 -46.01 19.40 55.73
CA LEU A 3 -46.62 19.30 57.07
C LEU A 3 -45.80 20.11 58.09
N TRP A 4 -46.48 20.87 58.95
CA TRP A 4 -45.85 21.66 60.01
C TRP A 4 -45.24 20.74 61.08
N THR A 5 -43.98 20.96 61.45
CA THR A 5 -43.27 20.20 62.49
C THR A 5 -42.97 21.10 63.70
N PRO A 6 -42.89 20.54 64.93
CA PRO A 6 -42.50 21.31 66.12
C PRO A 6 -41.13 21.97 66.02
N ASP A 7 -40.23 21.41 65.21
CA ASP A 7 -38.87 21.90 64.97
C ASP A 7 -38.81 23.08 63.98
N ARG A 8 -39.92 23.44 63.32
CA ARG A 8 -39.95 24.45 62.27
C ARG A 8 -39.94 25.87 62.85
N ILE A 9 -39.04 26.72 62.36
CA ILE A 9 -39.01 28.13 62.71
C ILE A 9 -40.27 28.82 62.15
N PRO A 10 -41.06 29.53 62.98
CA PRO A 10 -42.31 30.15 62.52
C PRO A 10 -42.14 31.27 61.49
N LEU A 11 -41.01 31.97 61.54
CA LEU A 11 -40.67 33.07 60.62
C LEU A 11 -39.92 32.53 59.39
N VAL A 12 -40.66 32.13 58.37
CA VAL A 12 -40.09 31.57 57.14
C VAL A 12 -39.54 32.67 56.21
N VAL A 13 -38.31 32.49 55.73
CA VAL A 13 -37.74 33.27 54.63
C VAL A 13 -37.59 32.37 53.41
N THR A 14 -38.34 32.63 52.35
CA THR A 14 -38.30 31.81 51.13
C THR A 14 -37.04 32.11 50.31
N PRO A 15 -36.30 31.08 49.83
CA PRO A 15 -35.20 31.27 48.89
C PRO A 15 -35.65 32.00 47.62
N ALA A 16 -34.81 32.90 47.11
CA ALA A 16 -35.03 33.49 45.79
C ALA A 16 -34.52 32.54 44.69
N PRO A 17 -35.06 32.60 43.46
CA PRO A 17 -34.59 31.77 42.36
C PRO A 17 -33.08 31.93 42.12
N GLY A 18 -32.34 30.82 42.13
CA GLY A 18 -30.89 30.81 41.93
C GLY A 18 -30.07 31.50 43.02
N GLU A 19 -30.65 31.79 44.19
CA GLU A 19 -29.97 32.46 45.29
C GLU A 19 -28.80 31.66 45.86
N ALA A 20 -27.72 32.34 46.29
CA ALA A 20 -26.64 31.70 47.02
C ALA A 20 -27.07 31.29 48.45
N LEU A 21 -26.63 30.13 48.93
CA LEU A 21 -26.96 29.64 50.27
C LEU A 21 -26.56 30.64 51.36
N GLU A 22 -25.41 31.31 51.21
CA GLU A 22 -24.94 32.32 52.15
C GLU A 22 -25.77 33.61 52.10
N SER A 23 -26.30 33.97 50.93
CA SER A 23 -27.26 35.07 50.77
C SER A 23 -28.52 34.79 51.58
N TRP A 24 -29.08 33.59 51.40
CA TRP A 24 -30.30 33.19 52.09
C TRP A 24 -30.12 33.05 53.60
N ILE A 25 -29.04 32.40 54.06
CA ILE A 25 -28.71 32.29 55.49
C ILE A 25 -28.58 33.69 56.11
N GLY A 26 -27.87 34.59 55.43
CA GLY A 26 -27.69 35.96 55.87
C GLY A 26 -29.00 36.77 55.91
N ALA A 27 -29.91 36.54 54.95
CA ALA A 27 -31.23 37.16 54.94
C ALA A 27 -32.11 36.62 56.07
N TYR A 28 -32.08 35.30 56.30
CA TYR A 28 -32.79 34.63 57.39
C TYR A 28 -32.32 35.12 58.76
N ALA A 29 -31.01 35.14 58.99
CA ALA A 29 -30.41 35.62 60.23
C ALA A 29 -30.79 37.09 60.51
N ARG A 30 -30.74 37.97 59.50
CA ARG A 30 -31.20 39.36 59.63
C ARG A 30 -32.68 39.46 59.95
N ARG A 31 -33.54 38.64 59.32
CA ARG A 31 -34.98 38.61 59.59
C ARG A 31 -35.27 38.23 61.04
N LEU A 32 -34.52 37.28 61.59
CA LEU A 32 -34.59 36.86 62.99
C LEU A 32 -33.82 37.78 63.96
N ARG A 33 -33.10 38.79 63.45
CA ARG A 33 -32.22 39.68 64.23
C ARG A 33 -31.10 38.96 64.99
N VAL A 34 -30.56 37.90 64.41
CA VAL A 34 -29.44 37.11 64.94
C VAL A 34 -28.24 37.12 63.98
N THR A 35 -27.11 36.52 64.38
CA THR A 35 -25.98 36.28 63.47
C THR A 35 -26.13 34.96 62.72
N ASP A 36 -25.40 34.80 61.61
CA ASP A 36 -25.39 33.55 60.84
C ASP A 36 -25.10 32.33 61.74
N SER A 37 -24.15 32.47 62.67
CA SER A 37 -23.76 31.41 63.61
C SER A 37 -24.89 31.02 64.57
N VAL A 38 -25.63 32.01 65.09
CA VAL A 38 -26.74 31.77 66.02
C VAL A 38 -27.92 31.15 65.27
N PHE A 39 -28.18 31.57 64.03
CA PHE A 39 -29.16 30.91 63.18
C PHE A 39 -28.78 29.44 62.92
N LEU A 40 -27.54 29.17 62.51
CA LEU A 40 -27.07 27.79 62.28
C LEU A 40 -27.13 26.93 63.54
N GLU A 41 -26.80 27.48 64.71
CA GLU A 41 -26.96 26.79 65.99
C GLU A 41 -28.43 26.46 66.30
N SER A 42 -29.35 27.40 66.05
CA SER A 42 -30.79 27.19 66.27
C SER A 42 -31.43 26.11 65.38
N VAL A 43 -30.85 25.83 64.21
CA VAL A 43 -31.31 24.76 63.32
C VAL A 43 -30.58 23.43 63.57
N GLY A 44 -29.77 23.34 64.63
CA GLY A 44 -29.06 22.12 65.01
C GLY A 44 -27.71 21.91 64.33
N LEU A 45 -27.08 22.99 63.81
CA LEU A 45 -25.78 22.95 63.14
C LEU A 45 -24.71 23.79 63.87
N PRO A 46 -24.36 23.47 65.14
CA PRO A 46 -23.36 24.21 65.90
C PRO A 46 -21.97 24.09 65.24
N GLY A 47 -21.27 25.22 65.15
CA GLY A 47 -19.91 25.26 64.56
C GLY A 47 -19.86 25.11 63.03
N ALA A 48 -21.00 24.96 62.35
CA ALA A 48 -21.05 24.90 60.90
C ALA A 48 -20.54 26.21 60.27
N ARG A 49 -19.76 26.08 59.20
CA ARG A 49 -19.20 27.23 58.46
C ARG A 49 -20.00 27.44 57.19
N THR A 50 -20.61 28.62 57.06
CA THR A 50 -21.33 29.04 55.84
C THR A 50 -20.51 28.84 54.57
N SER A 51 -19.20 29.11 54.62
CA SER A 51 -18.30 28.89 53.49
C SER A 51 -18.13 27.43 53.07
N HIS A 52 -18.33 26.45 53.98
CA HIS A 52 -18.32 25.03 53.63
C HIS A 52 -19.67 24.59 53.10
N LEU A 53 -20.76 25.02 53.77
CA LEU A 53 -22.14 24.73 53.35
C LEU A 53 -22.41 25.23 51.92
N ALA A 54 -21.87 26.41 51.58
CA ALA A 54 -21.99 27.01 50.25
C ALA A 54 -21.32 26.19 49.13
N LEU A 55 -20.37 25.31 49.46
CA LEU A 55 -19.73 24.44 48.48
C LEU A 55 -20.58 23.20 48.22
N ARG A 56 -20.93 22.48 49.31
CA ARG A 56 -21.71 21.25 49.29
C ARG A 56 -22.29 21.00 50.67
N LEU A 57 -23.58 20.64 50.71
CA LEU A 57 -24.25 20.19 51.94
C LEU A 57 -24.05 18.68 52.09
N ILE A 58 -23.72 18.23 53.30
CA ILE A 58 -23.84 16.80 53.62
C ILE A 58 -25.30 16.47 53.98
N SER A 59 -25.67 15.19 53.90
CA SER A 59 -27.05 14.73 54.13
C SER A 59 -27.67 15.25 55.43
N ASP A 60 -26.91 15.22 56.53
CA ASP A 60 -27.39 15.66 57.85
C ASP A 60 -27.60 17.19 57.91
N GLU A 61 -26.71 17.97 57.28
CA GLU A 61 -26.82 19.42 57.20
C GLU A 61 -28.06 19.83 56.39
N ALA A 62 -28.30 19.16 55.25
CA ALA A 62 -29.47 19.40 54.43
C ALA A 62 -30.77 19.01 55.16
N ALA A 63 -30.78 17.87 55.86
CA ALA A 63 -31.94 17.43 56.63
C ALA A 63 -32.26 18.36 57.81
N ALA A 64 -31.24 18.90 58.48
CA ALA A 64 -31.41 19.87 59.56
C ALA A 64 -32.04 21.18 59.04
N LEU A 65 -31.52 21.72 57.94
CA LEU A 65 -32.07 22.91 57.29
C LEU A 65 -33.49 22.69 56.77
N GLU A 66 -33.75 21.55 56.14
CA GLU A 66 -35.07 21.18 55.62
C GLU A 66 -36.11 21.07 56.75
N ARG A 67 -35.79 20.38 57.85
CA ARG A 67 -36.69 20.29 59.02
C ARG A 67 -36.98 21.66 59.63
N ALA A 68 -35.94 22.48 59.83
CA ALA A 68 -36.09 23.74 60.56
C ALA A 68 -36.73 24.86 59.71
N THR A 69 -36.57 24.83 58.39
CA THR A 69 -37.02 25.92 57.50
C THR A 69 -38.16 25.53 56.56
N GLY A 70 -38.35 24.23 56.31
CA GLY A 70 -39.31 23.70 55.34
C GLY A 70 -38.89 23.87 53.88
N VAL A 71 -37.64 24.25 53.62
CA VAL A 71 -37.05 24.32 52.26
C VAL A 71 -36.59 22.93 51.86
N GLU A 72 -37.06 22.43 50.72
CA GLU A 72 -36.72 21.10 50.22
C GLU A 72 -35.21 20.95 49.96
N ARG A 73 -34.70 19.74 50.19
CA ARG A 73 -33.28 19.40 49.97
C ARG A 73 -32.77 19.81 48.59
N GLN A 74 -33.54 19.59 47.53
CA GLN A 74 -33.13 19.94 46.17
C GLN A 74 -32.92 21.46 45.99
N ALA A 75 -33.82 22.27 46.57
CA ALA A 75 -33.68 23.72 46.56
C ALA A 75 -32.43 24.15 47.33
N LEU A 76 -32.18 23.57 48.52
CA LEU A 76 -30.97 23.84 49.30
C LEU A 76 -29.68 23.49 48.54
N THR A 77 -29.64 22.34 47.88
CA THR A 77 -28.49 21.94 47.04
C THR A 77 -28.28 22.90 45.86
N SER A 78 -29.35 23.36 45.20
CA SER A 78 -29.27 24.31 44.08
C SER A 78 -28.66 25.68 44.45
N MET A 79 -28.69 26.01 45.74
CA MET A 79 -28.12 27.25 46.29
C MET A 79 -26.62 27.12 46.61
N THR A 80 -26.02 25.94 46.41
CA THR A 80 -24.59 25.65 46.62
C THR A 80 -23.82 25.58 45.30
N LEU A 81 -22.50 25.40 45.36
CA LEU A 81 -21.67 25.16 44.18
C LEU A 81 -21.68 23.72 43.67
N GLU A 82 -22.30 22.79 44.40
CA GLU A 82 -22.37 21.38 44.05
C GLU A 82 -22.90 21.09 42.64
N PRO A 83 -23.97 21.75 42.14
CA PRO A 83 -24.46 21.52 40.78
C PRO A 83 -23.38 21.76 39.69
N TYR A 84 -22.42 22.64 39.97
CA TYR A 84 -21.37 23.08 39.05
C TYR A 84 -20.04 22.31 39.20
N ASP A 85 -19.99 21.32 40.10
CA ASP A 85 -18.78 20.52 40.40
C ASP A 85 -18.34 19.64 39.22
N GLY A 86 -17.09 19.75 38.77
CA GLY A 86 -16.58 19.14 37.56
C GLY A 86 -16.96 19.86 36.26
N LEU A 87 -17.64 21.01 36.33
CA LEU A 87 -17.96 21.87 35.18
C LEU A 87 -17.30 23.24 35.29
N ALA A 88 -17.79 24.10 36.20
CA ALA A 88 -17.24 25.44 36.43
C ALA A 88 -16.26 25.48 37.61
N VAL A 89 -16.44 24.58 38.57
CA VAL A 89 -15.61 24.44 39.78
C VAL A 89 -15.26 22.98 39.98
N ALA A 90 -14.27 22.69 40.83
CA ALA A 90 -13.95 21.32 41.24
C ALA A 90 -13.87 21.28 42.77
N ILE A 91 -14.71 20.46 43.40
CA ILE A 91 -14.81 20.28 44.84
C ILE A 91 -14.11 18.97 45.20
N LEU A 92 -13.16 19.00 46.14
CA LEU A 92 -12.46 17.79 46.55
C LEU A 92 -13.44 16.80 47.21
N PRO A 93 -13.43 15.50 46.84
CA PRO A 93 -14.41 14.52 47.34
C PRO A 93 -14.45 14.43 48.88
N ASP A 94 -13.27 14.43 49.51
CA ASP A 94 -13.14 14.23 50.96
C ASP A 94 -13.00 15.55 51.75
N ARG A 95 -12.99 16.69 51.06
CA ARG A 95 -12.75 18.00 51.65
C ARG A 95 -13.65 19.02 50.99
N ARG A 96 -14.53 19.69 51.75
CA ARG A 96 -15.31 20.87 51.30
C ARG A 96 -14.38 22.06 51.03
N LYS A 97 -13.53 21.93 50.01
CA LYS A 97 -12.51 22.84 49.52
C LYS A 97 -12.48 22.72 48.01
N LEU A 98 -12.29 23.85 47.34
CA LEU A 98 -12.05 23.87 45.91
C LEU A 98 -10.66 23.31 45.59
N ALA A 99 -10.59 22.41 44.61
CA ALA A 99 -9.33 21.96 44.03
C ALA A 99 -8.73 23.09 43.17
N ARG A 100 -7.51 22.87 42.62
CA ARG A 100 -7.02 23.75 41.54
C ARG A 100 -8.05 23.71 40.41
N PRO A 101 -8.60 24.87 39.99
CA PRO A 101 -9.77 24.86 39.12
C PRO A 101 -9.43 24.36 37.71
N PRO A 102 -10.39 23.75 37.01
CA PRO A 102 -10.31 23.45 35.58
C PRO A 102 -10.46 24.71 34.68
N ALA A 103 -10.71 25.87 35.29
CA ALA A 103 -10.97 27.17 34.67
C ALA A 103 -10.26 28.30 35.45
N TRP A 104 -10.76 29.54 35.39
CA TRP A 104 -10.18 30.70 36.08
C TRP A 104 -9.95 30.45 37.58
N ARG A 105 -8.84 31.03 38.09
CA ARG A 105 -8.52 30.97 39.51
C ARG A 105 -9.44 31.89 40.31
N PHE A 106 -10.49 31.32 40.88
CA PHE A 106 -11.43 32.03 41.73
C PHE A 106 -11.47 31.44 43.14
N SER A 107 -11.17 32.26 44.15
CA SER A 107 -11.25 31.83 45.54
C SER A 107 -12.71 31.70 45.94
N GLY A 108 -13.13 30.49 46.35
CA GLY A 108 -14.51 30.20 46.75
C GLY A 108 -15.02 30.98 47.97
N SER A 109 -14.24 31.88 48.55
CA SER A 109 -14.70 32.80 49.61
C SER A 109 -15.10 34.19 49.09
N ARG A 110 -14.81 34.50 47.82
CA ARG A 110 -15.14 35.78 47.17
C ARG A 110 -16.47 35.64 46.44
N ALA A 111 -17.23 36.73 46.38
CA ALA A 111 -18.44 36.83 45.57
C ALA A 111 -18.36 38.15 44.80
N ARG A 112 -18.54 38.07 43.49
CA ARG A 112 -18.77 39.24 42.66
C ARG A 112 -20.15 39.81 42.97
N TYR A 113 -20.42 41.05 42.59
CA TYR A 113 -21.74 41.63 42.80
C TYR A 113 -22.12 42.65 41.74
N CYS A 114 -23.42 42.79 41.53
CA CYS A 114 -24.01 43.89 40.78
C CYS A 114 -24.70 44.84 41.77
N PRO A 115 -24.36 46.15 41.75
CA PRO A 115 -25.00 47.16 42.59
C PRO A 115 -26.53 47.20 42.39
N GLY A 116 -26.99 47.14 41.14
CA GLY A 116 -28.41 47.10 40.77
C GLY A 116 -29.14 45.90 41.37
N CYS A 117 -28.62 44.67 41.19
CA CYS A 117 -29.24 43.48 41.78
C CYS A 117 -29.27 43.53 43.31
N LEU A 118 -28.22 44.06 43.96
CA LEU A 118 -28.23 44.23 45.41
C LEU A 118 -29.32 45.23 45.84
N GLY A 119 -29.62 46.26 45.04
CA GLY A 119 -30.75 47.15 45.26
C GLY A 119 -32.10 46.44 45.11
N ASP A 120 -32.33 45.82 43.95
CA ASP A 120 -33.61 45.19 43.58
C ASP A 120 -34.01 44.03 44.50
N TYR A 121 -33.02 43.28 44.99
CA TYR A 121 -33.24 42.07 45.80
C TYR A 121 -32.87 42.24 47.28
N ALA A 122 -32.91 43.47 47.81
CA ALA A 122 -32.67 43.76 49.23
C ALA A 122 -31.36 43.13 49.75
N GLY A 123 -30.27 43.32 49.00
CA GLY A 123 -28.92 42.83 49.30
C GLY A 123 -28.70 41.33 49.08
N ARG A 124 -29.69 40.60 48.57
CA ARG A 124 -29.57 39.19 48.21
C ARG A 124 -28.92 39.05 46.84
N GLY A 125 -28.31 37.89 46.57
CA GLY A 125 -27.68 37.65 45.28
C GLY A 125 -27.58 36.18 44.87
N PRO A 126 -27.37 35.93 43.57
CA PRO A 126 -27.37 34.59 43.02
C PRO A 126 -26.11 33.79 43.35
N VAL A 127 -26.23 32.47 43.40
CA VAL A 127 -25.11 31.53 43.51
C VAL A 127 -24.13 31.69 42.35
N PHE A 128 -24.61 32.11 41.18
CA PHE A 128 -23.81 32.33 39.99
C PHE A 128 -22.64 33.30 40.22
N TRP A 129 -22.79 34.32 41.06
CA TRP A 129 -21.72 35.28 41.40
C TRP A 129 -20.51 34.66 42.13
N ARG A 130 -20.64 33.41 42.56
CA ARG A 130 -19.56 32.61 43.16
C ARG A 130 -18.76 31.82 42.14
N LEU A 131 -19.17 31.83 40.88
CA LEU A 131 -18.50 31.11 39.81
C LEU A 131 -17.43 31.99 39.15
N PRO A 132 -16.29 31.38 38.76
CA PRO A 132 -15.24 32.08 38.01
C PRO A 132 -15.73 32.76 36.72
N TRP A 133 -16.83 32.24 36.16
CA TRP A 133 -17.40 32.64 34.88
C TRP A 133 -18.46 33.75 34.99
N ALA A 134 -18.72 34.29 36.18
CA ALA A 134 -19.63 35.40 36.36
C ALA A 134 -18.88 36.72 36.25
N PHE A 135 -18.93 37.40 35.11
CA PHE A 135 -18.21 38.67 34.90
C PHE A 135 -19.14 39.84 34.56
N ALA A 136 -20.34 39.60 34.04
CA ALA A 136 -21.31 40.63 33.74
C ALA A 136 -22.70 40.33 34.32
N CYS A 137 -23.46 41.38 34.62
CA CYS A 137 -24.87 41.30 34.95
C CYS A 137 -25.69 41.44 33.67
N ILE A 138 -26.43 40.39 33.31
CA ILE A 138 -27.32 40.39 32.14
C ILE A 138 -28.62 41.19 32.35
N THR A 139 -28.96 41.51 33.60
CA THR A 139 -30.17 42.28 33.94
C THR A 139 -29.90 43.78 33.91
N HIS A 140 -28.80 44.22 34.53
CA HIS A 140 -28.43 45.63 34.64
C HIS A 140 -27.37 46.07 33.63
N HIS A 141 -26.96 45.18 32.73
CA HIS A 141 -25.98 45.44 31.67
C HIS A 141 -24.72 46.14 32.20
N THR A 142 -24.10 45.57 33.23
CA THR A 142 -22.89 46.13 33.85
C THR A 142 -21.87 45.03 34.10
N LEU A 143 -20.59 45.37 34.02
CA LEU A 143 -19.53 44.52 34.55
C LEU A 143 -19.75 44.34 36.07
N LEU A 144 -19.56 43.11 36.56
CA LEU A 144 -19.65 42.82 37.98
C LEU A 144 -18.42 43.38 38.71
N LEU A 145 -18.63 43.77 39.96
CA LEU A 145 -17.58 44.29 40.82
C LEU A 145 -17.00 43.18 41.71
N ASP A 146 -15.68 43.10 41.80
CA ASP A 146 -14.98 42.16 42.69
C ASP A 146 -14.66 42.76 44.07
N PHE A 147 -14.53 44.09 44.15
CA PHE A 147 -14.03 44.79 45.32
C PHE A 147 -14.99 45.87 45.79
N CYS A 148 -14.95 46.14 47.10
CA CYS A 148 -15.63 47.30 47.68
C CYS A 148 -14.87 48.59 47.31
N PRO A 149 -15.55 49.66 46.85
CA PRO A 149 -14.88 50.92 46.49
C PRO A 149 -14.14 51.55 47.70
N ASP A 150 -14.66 51.40 48.91
CA ASP A 150 -14.11 52.04 50.11
C ASP A 150 -12.91 51.28 50.68
N CYS A 151 -13.09 49.99 50.99
CA CYS A 151 -12.04 49.20 51.65
C CYS A 151 -11.14 48.41 50.70
N ARG A 152 -11.45 48.38 49.39
CA ARG A 152 -10.72 47.65 48.34
C ARG A 152 -10.53 46.15 48.60
N GLN A 153 -11.32 45.59 49.52
CA GLN A 153 -11.34 44.16 49.82
C GLN A 153 -12.53 43.51 49.12
N PRO A 154 -12.47 42.21 48.80
CA PRO A 154 -13.62 41.45 48.33
C PRO A 154 -14.74 41.51 49.38
N PRO A 155 -15.93 42.03 49.04
CA PRO A 155 -16.99 42.20 50.01
C PRO A 155 -17.59 40.85 50.40
N HIS A 156 -18.15 40.80 51.61
CA HIS A 156 -19.06 39.73 52.03
C HIS A 156 -20.46 40.34 52.22
N PRO A 157 -21.23 40.61 51.15
CA PRO A 157 -22.50 41.33 51.28
C PRO A 157 -23.53 40.61 52.17
N TRP A 158 -23.39 39.30 52.32
CA TRP A 158 -24.43 38.48 52.92
C TRP A 158 -24.28 38.18 54.41
N LYS A 159 -23.07 38.23 54.98
CA LYS A 159 -22.83 37.77 56.37
C LYS A 159 -23.49 38.65 57.44
N ALA A 160 -24.35 38.10 58.28
CA ALA A 160 -24.89 38.79 59.46
C ALA A 160 -23.95 38.60 60.67
N ARG A 161 -23.40 39.71 61.19
CA ARG A 161 -22.45 39.73 62.33
C ARG A 161 -22.92 40.63 63.45
N ARG A 162 -22.57 40.31 64.71
CA ARG A 162 -22.97 41.10 65.91
C ARG A 162 -22.59 42.57 65.80
N LEU A 163 -21.38 42.85 65.30
CA LEU A 163 -20.82 44.20 65.12
C LEU A 163 -20.81 44.63 63.63
N GLY A 164 -21.63 43.99 62.79
CA GLY A 164 -21.73 44.30 61.37
C GLY A 164 -22.87 45.28 61.05
N PRO A 165 -22.90 45.83 59.83
CA PRO A 165 -24.02 46.64 59.37
C PRO A 165 -25.32 45.84 59.40
N ARG A 166 -26.40 46.48 59.87
CA ARG A 166 -27.75 45.88 59.89
C ARG A 166 -28.46 46.01 58.55
N THR A 167 -28.09 47.03 57.77
CA THR A 167 -28.60 47.31 56.44
C THR A 167 -28.09 46.26 55.45
N THR A 168 -28.99 45.78 54.60
CA THR A 168 -28.68 44.89 53.49
C THR A 168 -27.91 45.63 52.40
N GLY A 169 -27.16 44.90 51.56
CA GLY A 169 -26.43 45.53 50.45
C GLY A 169 -25.19 46.32 50.88
N THR A 170 -24.71 46.16 52.12
CA THR A 170 -23.51 46.85 52.62
C THR A 170 -22.31 45.91 52.77
N CYS A 171 -21.11 46.48 52.76
CA CYS A 171 -19.87 45.73 52.95
C CYS A 171 -19.69 45.31 54.42
N THR A 172 -19.77 44.00 54.69
CA THR A 172 -19.60 43.45 56.06
C THR A 172 -18.16 43.04 56.37
N ARG A 173 -17.19 43.38 55.52
CA ARG A 173 -15.77 43.06 55.72
C ARG A 173 -15.26 43.84 56.94
N ALA A 174 -14.52 43.17 57.82
CA ALA A 174 -13.83 43.84 58.90
C ALA A 174 -12.64 44.64 58.35
N HIS A 175 -12.49 45.88 58.79
CA HIS A 175 -11.38 46.75 58.47
C HIS A 175 -10.76 47.25 59.79
N SER A 176 -9.44 47.20 59.90
CA SER A 176 -8.71 47.72 61.06
C SER A 176 -8.42 49.19 60.84
N GLY A 177 -9.38 50.06 61.16
CA GLY A 177 -9.14 51.50 61.28
C GLY A 177 -8.89 51.85 62.74
N LEU A 178 -7.78 52.53 63.06
CA LEU A 178 -7.49 53.09 64.40
C LEU A 178 -7.46 52.05 65.55
N GLY A 179 -7.03 50.82 65.30
CA GLY A 179 -6.85 49.79 66.34
C GLY A 179 -8.12 49.06 66.81
N LEU A 180 -9.30 49.43 66.31
CA LEU A 180 -10.58 48.75 66.57
C LEU A 180 -11.03 47.96 65.32
N ARG A 181 -11.45 46.70 65.49
CA ARG A 181 -12.05 45.90 64.42
C ARG A 181 -13.49 46.37 64.16
N ALA A 182 -13.67 47.32 63.25
CA ALA A 182 -14.99 47.75 62.78
C ALA A 182 -15.34 47.10 61.43
N ALA A 183 -16.62 47.00 61.10
CA ALA A 183 -17.06 46.61 59.76
C ALA A 183 -17.00 47.81 58.80
N CYS A 184 -16.68 47.57 57.52
CA CYS A 184 -16.53 48.61 56.51
C CYS A 184 -17.80 49.45 56.31
N GLY A 185 -18.98 48.82 56.19
CA GLY A 185 -20.26 49.52 56.14
C GLY A 185 -20.60 50.24 54.83
N ALA A 186 -19.69 50.28 53.86
CA ALA A 186 -19.91 50.87 52.54
C ALA A 186 -21.19 50.34 51.87
N ASP A 187 -21.99 51.23 51.28
CA ASP A 187 -23.19 50.87 50.53
C ASP A 187 -22.80 50.36 49.13
N LEU A 188 -22.90 49.04 48.94
CA LEU A 188 -22.54 48.39 47.68
C LEU A 188 -23.61 48.59 46.60
N THR A 189 -24.81 49.04 46.96
CA THR A 189 -25.88 49.36 45.99
C THR A 189 -25.59 50.65 45.21
N GLN A 190 -24.75 51.52 45.78
CA GLN A 190 -24.32 52.80 45.17
C GLN A 190 -22.95 52.72 44.49
N ALA A 191 -22.31 51.55 44.49
CA ALA A 191 -21.03 51.37 43.82
C ALA A 191 -21.19 51.57 42.29
N ARG A 192 -20.22 52.24 41.66
CA ARG A 192 -20.24 52.51 40.22
C ARG A 192 -19.67 51.31 39.46
N GLY A 193 -20.50 50.68 38.63
CA GLY A 193 -20.08 49.63 37.69
C GLY A 193 -19.86 50.18 36.27
N THR A 194 -19.03 49.51 35.49
CA THR A 194 -18.81 49.83 34.08
C THR A 194 -20.03 49.34 33.27
N PRO A 195 -20.78 50.24 32.60
CA PRO A 195 -21.92 49.83 31.78
C PRO A 195 -21.45 49.08 30.53
N LEU A 196 -22.22 48.07 30.13
CA LEU A 196 -21.96 47.24 28.96
C LEU A 196 -23.05 47.50 27.90
N PRO A 197 -22.71 47.58 26.61
CA PRO A 197 -23.70 47.74 25.56
C PRO A 197 -24.65 46.54 25.50
N ALA A 198 -25.96 46.77 25.36
CA ALA A 198 -26.98 45.71 25.35
C ALA A 198 -26.77 44.66 24.23
N SER A 199 -26.26 45.10 23.07
CA SER A 199 -25.87 44.25 21.94
C SER A 199 -24.36 43.98 21.89
N GLY A 200 -23.64 44.22 22.98
CA GLY A 200 -22.20 44.10 23.08
C GLY A 200 -21.71 42.64 23.14
N LEU A 201 -20.45 42.44 22.77
CA LEU A 201 -19.81 41.14 22.69
C LEU A 201 -19.64 40.50 24.08
N VAL A 202 -19.40 41.32 25.10
CA VAL A 202 -19.22 40.88 26.50
C VAL A 202 -20.52 40.32 27.08
N LEU A 203 -21.65 41.02 26.91
CA LEU A 203 -22.94 40.52 27.40
C LEU A 203 -23.36 39.24 26.68
N ALA A 204 -23.17 39.17 25.36
CA ALA A 204 -23.43 37.96 24.60
C ALA A 204 -22.58 36.77 25.10
N ALA A 205 -21.32 37.01 25.46
CA ALA A 205 -20.46 35.98 26.05
C ALA A 205 -20.93 35.54 27.44
N GLN A 206 -21.39 36.48 28.29
CA GLN A 206 -21.95 36.16 29.59
C GLN A 206 -23.23 35.31 29.47
N GLN A 207 -24.14 35.70 28.58
CA GLN A 207 -25.38 34.96 28.31
C GLN A 207 -25.08 33.54 27.84
N HIS A 208 -24.15 33.38 26.91
CA HIS A 208 -23.71 32.07 26.40
C HIS A 208 -23.17 31.17 27.52
N ILE A 209 -22.27 31.69 28.34
CA ILE A 209 -21.74 30.99 29.51
C ILE A 209 -22.84 30.61 30.50
N THR A 210 -23.78 31.53 30.78
CA THR A 210 -24.89 31.26 31.69
C THR A 210 -25.77 30.11 31.16
N THR A 211 -26.06 30.10 29.86
CA THR A 211 -26.79 29.00 29.21
C THR A 211 -26.02 27.69 29.25
N LEU A 212 -24.71 27.70 28.98
CA LEU A 212 -23.86 26.51 29.03
C LEU A 212 -23.80 25.89 30.44
N LEU A 213 -23.68 26.73 31.47
CA LEU A 213 -23.55 26.26 32.86
C LEU A 213 -24.89 25.82 33.48
N ASN A 214 -26.01 26.36 33.00
CA ASN A 214 -27.36 26.03 33.48
C ASN A 214 -28.08 25.01 32.57
N GLY A 215 -27.40 24.45 31.58
CA GLY A 215 -27.97 23.47 30.66
C GLY A 215 -28.35 22.15 31.33
N GLU A 216 -29.13 21.35 30.60
CA GLU A 216 -29.58 20.02 31.04
C GLU A 216 -28.39 19.09 31.39
N PRO A 217 -28.50 18.20 32.40
CA PRO A 217 -27.43 17.30 32.81
C PRO A 217 -26.82 16.46 31.66
N ALA A 218 -27.65 16.09 30.67
CA ALA A 218 -27.21 15.34 29.49
C ALA A 218 -26.21 16.12 28.60
N ALA A 219 -26.25 17.46 28.61
CA ALA A 219 -25.36 18.32 27.83
C ALA A 219 -24.03 18.62 28.54
N ARG A 220 -23.86 18.18 29.80
CA ARG A 220 -22.69 18.50 30.64
C ARG A 220 -21.34 18.12 30.01
N PRO A 221 -21.16 16.96 29.32
CA PRO A 221 -19.88 16.63 28.68
C PRO A 221 -19.49 17.64 27.58
N THR A 222 -20.47 18.06 26.76
CA THR A 222 -20.28 19.05 25.70
C THR A 222 -19.97 20.43 26.30
N ALA A 223 -20.74 20.85 27.31
CA ALA A 223 -20.49 22.11 28.01
C ALA A 223 -19.09 22.15 28.64
N LEU A 224 -18.64 21.05 29.25
CA LEU A 224 -17.30 20.95 29.81
C LEU A 224 -16.21 21.06 28.74
N ALA A 225 -16.40 20.41 27.58
CA ALA A 225 -15.47 20.51 26.47
C ALA A 225 -15.34 21.96 25.99
N GLU A 226 -16.45 22.67 25.84
CA GLU A 226 -16.45 24.06 25.39
C GLU A 226 -15.84 25.02 26.43
N VAL A 227 -16.20 24.89 27.70
CA VAL A 227 -15.65 25.70 28.81
C VAL A 227 -14.12 25.56 28.89
N LYS A 228 -13.58 24.36 28.67
CA LYS A 228 -12.13 24.13 28.59
C LYS A 228 -11.49 24.85 27.39
N GLN A 229 -12.13 24.81 26.22
CA GLN A 229 -11.65 25.52 25.02
C GLN A 229 -11.68 27.04 25.22
N LEU A 230 -12.77 27.58 25.77
CA LEU A 230 -12.90 28.99 26.08
C LEU A 230 -11.82 29.45 27.05
N TYR A 231 -11.61 28.72 28.15
CA TYR A 231 -10.54 29.06 29.09
C TYR A 231 -9.16 29.00 28.41
N ALA A 232 -8.89 27.94 27.63
CA ALA A 232 -7.61 27.73 26.94
C ALA A 232 -7.25 28.89 25.99
N LEU A 233 -8.25 29.46 25.32
CA LEU A 233 -8.10 30.63 24.48
C LEU A 233 -7.99 31.91 25.31
N ALA A 234 -8.90 32.10 26.27
CA ALA A 234 -9.02 33.32 27.06
C ALA A 234 -7.72 33.66 27.81
N TRP A 235 -7.08 32.69 28.47
CA TRP A 235 -5.84 32.97 29.20
C TRP A 235 -4.68 33.36 28.26
N ARG A 236 -4.66 32.83 27.03
CA ARG A 236 -3.65 33.16 26.01
C ARG A 236 -3.91 34.50 25.36
N ILE A 237 -5.17 34.85 25.16
CA ILE A 237 -5.61 36.19 24.74
C ILE A 237 -5.09 37.22 25.75
N LEU A 238 -5.38 37.03 27.04
CA LEU A 238 -4.93 37.96 28.08
C LEU A 238 -3.40 38.07 28.09
N ARG A 239 -2.66 36.95 27.94
CA ARG A 239 -1.19 37.00 27.83
C ARG A 239 -0.74 37.75 26.58
N GLY A 240 -1.39 37.52 25.44
CA GLY A 240 -1.15 38.18 24.16
C GLY A 240 -1.27 39.69 24.25
N LEU A 241 -2.23 40.20 25.02
CA LEU A 241 -2.40 41.64 25.29
C LEU A 241 -1.19 42.30 25.95
N HIS A 242 -0.30 41.53 26.58
CA HIS A 242 0.93 42.07 27.18
C HIS A 242 2.19 41.76 26.39
N THR A 243 2.14 40.80 25.45
CA THR A 243 3.32 40.37 24.70
C THR A 243 3.34 40.88 23.26
N ILE A 244 2.19 40.96 22.60
CA ILE A 244 2.03 41.31 21.18
C ILE A 244 0.79 42.19 20.94
N ALA A 245 0.55 43.14 21.85
CA ALA A 245 -0.61 44.04 21.82
C ALA A 245 -0.68 44.90 20.55
N ASP A 246 0.49 45.27 20.01
CA ASP A 246 0.68 46.05 18.79
C ASP A 246 0.10 45.38 17.53
N ARG A 247 -0.14 44.07 17.58
CA ARG A 247 -0.64 43.28 16.45
C ARG A 247 -2.03 42.70 16.71
N ALA A 248 -2.71 43.16 17.76
CA ALA A 248 -4.04 42.70 18.10
C ALA A 248 -5.04 43.13 17.00
N PRO A 249 -5.96 42.24 16.57
CA PRO A 249 -7.03 42.63 15.65
C PRO A 249 -7.97 43.68 16.27
N GLU A 250 -8.66 44.48 15.45
CA GLU A 250 -9.52 45.58 15.90
C GLU A 250 -10.63 45.14 16.88
N ILE A 251 -11.13 43.91 16.73
CA ILE A 251 -12.11 43.31 17.64
C ILE A 251 -11.63 43.26 19.09
N VAL A 252 -10.31 43.15 19.32
CA VAL A 252 -9.70 43.16 20.65
C VAL A 252 -9.88 44.53 21.30
N HIS A 253 -9.60 45.61 20.55
CA HIS A 253 -9.79 46.98 21.02
C HIS A 253 -11.26 47.31 21.26
N THR A 254 -12.16 46.77 20.43
CA THR A 254 -13.62 46.89 20.60
C THR A 254 -14.05 46.31 21.95
N VAL A 255 -13.65 45.06 22.26
CA VAL A 255 -14.00 44.40 23.53
C VAL A 255 -13.39 45.14 24.73
N ILE A 256 -12.15 45.62 24.64
CA ILE A 256 -11.53 46.41 25.71
C ILE A 256 -12.31 47.71 25.94
N THR A 257 -12.74 48.38 24.87
CA THR A 257 -13.55 49.60 24.94
C THR A 257 -14.91 49.35 25.56
N GLU A 258 -15.58 48.24 25.23
CA GLU A 258 -16.84 47.81 25.88
C GLU A 258 -16.65 47.64 27.40
N CYS A 259 -15.49 47.18 27.84
CA CYS A 259 -15.15 46.99 29.25
C CYS A 259 -14.57 48.25 29.94
N GLY A 260 -14.70 49.44 29.35
CA GLY A 260 -14.24 50.70 29.96
C GLY A 260 -12.88 51.21 29.49
N GLY A 261 -12.27 50.57 28.49
CA GLY A 261 -11.05 51.05 27.81
C GLY A 261 -9.73 50.72 28.51
N GLU A 262 -9.77 50.21 29.74
CA GLU A 262 -8.57 49.81 30.48
C GLU A 262 -8.07 48.43 30.04
N LEU A 263 -6.76 48.33 29.81
CA LEU A 263 -6.12 47.06 29.48
C LEU A 263 -6.20 46.11 30.70
N PRO A 264 -6.63 44.85 30.52
CA PRO A 264 -6.48 43.79 31.52
C PRO A 264 -5.13 43.82 32.26
N GLU A 265 -5.13 43.78 33.59
CA GLU A 265 -3.90 43.61 34.37
C GLU A 265 -3.60 42.12 34.58
N LEU A 266 -2.39 41.69 34.22
CA LEU A 266 -1.89 40.36 34.55
C LEU A 266 -0.87 40.41 35.68
N THR A 267 -1.26 39.95 36.86
CA THR A 267 -0.27 39.60 37.89
C THR A 267 0.42 38.28 37.53
N SER A 268 1.67 38.10 37.94
CA SER A 268 2.46 36.88 37.66
C SER A 268 1.83 35.61 38.24
N GLU A 269 0.93 35.73 39.22
CA GLU A 269 0.37 34.60 39.98
C GLU A 269 -1.06 34.20 39.57
N ASP A 270 -1.90 35.10 39.03
CA ASP A 270 -3.33 34.82 38.81
C ASP A 270 -3.92 35.45 37.53
N VAL A 271 -3.97 34.66 36.45
CA VAL A 271 -4.66 35.02 35.20
C VAL A 271 -6.17 34.83 35.39
N GLY A 272 -6.95 35.93 35.37
CA GLY A 272 -8.42 35.94 35.45
C GLY A 272 -9.05 35.94 36.84
N HIS A 273 -8.43 36.67 37.78
CA HIS A 273 -8.94 36.79 39.14
C HIS A 273 -10.20 37.66 39.24
N ASP A 274 -10.29 38.69 38.41
CA ASP A 274 -11.36 39.68 38.39
C ASP A 274 -12.34 39.48 37.22
N ALA A 275 -13.48 40.17 37.31
CA ALA A 275 -14.53 40.16 36.31
C ALA A 275 -14.07 40.75 34.98
N HIS A 276 -13.20 41.75 34.98
CA HIS A 276 -12.71 42.41 33.77
C HIS A 276 -11.92 41.46 32.87
N ASN A 277 -10.94 40.76 33.44
CA ASN A 277 -10.11 39.76 32.78
C ASN A 277 -10.96 38.59 32.27
N ALA A 278 -11.91 38.11 33.08
CA ALA A 278 -12.84 37.06 32.67
C ALA A 278 -13.75 37.52 31.53
N ALA A 279 -14.23 38.76 31.54
CA ALA A 279 -15.06 39.35 30.49
C ALA A 279 -14.30 39.45 29.16
N VAL A 280 -13.17 40.16 29.15
CA VAL A 280 -12.37 40.37 27.94
C VAL A 280 -11.90 39.04 27.35
N GLY A 281 -11.32 38.17 28.19
CA GLY A 281 -10.80 36.88 27.75
C GLY A 281 -11.91 35.97 27.20
N THR A 282 -13.05 35.88 27.87
CA THR A 282 -14.14 34.98 27.44
C THR A 282 -14.85 35.49 26.19
N ALA A 283 -15.08 36.80 26.07
CA ALA A 283 -15.70 37.39 24.90
C ALA A 283 -14.88 37.14 23.63
N LEU A 284 -13.57 37.40 23.71
CA LEU A 284 -12.63 37.14 22.60
C LEU A 284 -12.45 35.64 22.35
N ALA A 285 -12.38 34.80 23.38
CA ALA A 285 -12.30 33.36 23.21
C ALA A 285 -13.51 32.78 22.46
N ARG A 286 -14.72 33.30 22.74
CA ARG A 286 -15.95 32.89 22.04
C ARG A 286 -15.89 33.22 20.55
N ILE A 287 -15.38 34.40 20.20
CA ILE A 287 -15.17 34.83 18.80
C ILE A 287 -14.13 33.93 18.12
N ALA A 288 -12.99 33.72 18.78
CA ALA A 288 -11.93 32.86 18.27
C ALA A 288 -12.40 31.40 18.08
N LEU A 289 -13.38 30.93 18.87
CA LEU A 289 -13.91 29.57 18.77
C LEU A 289 -15.00 29.43 17.69
N HIS A 290 -15.76 30.48 17.39
CA HIS A 290 -16.97 30.38 16.57
C HIS A 290 -16.75 30.81 15.09
N PRO A 291 -16.82 29.89 14.11
CA PRO A 291 -16.54 30.21 12.69
C PRO A 291 -17.50 31.20 12.02
N GLY A 292 -18.66 31.47 12.63
CA GLY A 292 -19.64 32.43 12.10
C GLY A 292 -19.24 33.90 12.23
N HIS A 293 -18.19 34.22 13.00
CA HIS A 293 -17.72 35.59 13.18
C HIS A 293 -16.61 35.94 12.18
N ALA A 294 -16.65 37.15 11.58
CA ALA A 294 -15.67 37.57 10.58
C ALA A 294 -14.21 37.52 11.11
N ASP A 295 -13.99 37.97 12.35
CA ASP A 295 -12.66 37.98 12.98
C ASP A 295 -12.20 36.65 13.59
N HIS A 296 -12.99 35.58 13.48
CA HIS A 296 -12.71 34.28 14.08
C HIS A 296 -11.30 33.75 13.77
N GLU A 297 -10.92 33.76 12.49
CA GLU A 297 -9.62 33.25 12.03
C GLU A 297 -8.47 34.18 12.42
N ALA A 298 -8.62 35.48 12.20
CA ALA A 298 -7.60 36.47 12.52
C ALA A 298 -7.27 36.47 14.01
N LEU A 299 -8.29 36.38 14.87
CA LEU A 299 -8.10 36.31 16.31
C LEU A 299 -7.45 35.00 16.73
N PHE A 300 -7.86 33.85 16.16
CA PHE A 300 -7.23 32.56 16.47
C PHE A 300 -5.74 32.52 16.10
N GLU A 301 -5.36 33.05 14.92
CA GLU A 301 -3.97 33.18 14.51
C GLU A 301 -3.16 34.06 15.46
N TRP A 302 -3.72 35.20 15.86
CA TRP A 302 -3.08 36.08 16.85
C TRP A 302 -2.87 35.36 18.19
N VAL A 303 -3.84 34.57 18.65
CA VAL A 303 -3.70 33.76 19.88
C VAL A 303 -2.60 32.70 19.75
N LEU A 304 -2.45 32.05 18.60
CA LEU A 304 -1.37 31.09 18.36
C LEU A 304 0.00 31.76 18.36
N GLU A 305 0.11 32.96 17.80
CA GLU A 305 1.36 33.72 17.82
C GLU A 305 1.70 34.21 19.24
N ALA A 306 0.70 34.68 20.00
CA ALA A 306 0.86 34.99 21.42
C ALA A 306 1.38 33.76 22.18
N ASP A 307 0.79 32.59 21.95
CA ASP A 307 1.19 31.33 22.57
C ASP A 307 2.64 30.92 22.23
N ARG A 308 3.08 31.20 20.99
CA ARG A 308 4.44 30.94 20.52
C ARG A 308 5.44 31.92 21.14
N SER A 309 5.06 33.19 21.33
CA SER A 309 5.94 34.19 21.95
C SER A 309 6.34 33.81 23.39
N LEU A 310 5.47 33.06 24.09
CA LEU A 310 5.73 32.53 25.44
C LEU A 310 6.80 31.41 25.47
N LEU A 311 7.11 30.79 24.33
CA LEU A 311 8.09 29.70 24.27
C LEU A 311 9.51 30.25 24.16
N LYS A 312 10.30 30.04 25.22
CA LYS A 312 11.75 30.34 25.23
C LYS A 312 12.56 29.37 24.36
N THR A 313 12.14 28.11 24.28
CA THR A 313 12.77 27.02 23.52
C THR A 313 11.73 26.26 22.67
N SER A 314 12.16 25.43 21.72
CA SER A 314 11.29 24.51 20.95
C SER A 314 10.22 25.15 20.04
N LYS A 315 10.43 26.38 19.56
CA LYS A 315 9.50 27.09 18.65
C LYS A 315 9.17 26.35 17.34
N ASN A 316 10.01 25.40 16.95
CA ASN A 316 9.88 24.61 15.72
C ASN A 316 9.33 23.19 15.97
N ASN A 317 9.16 22.77 17.24
CA ASN A 317 8.62 21.45 17.57
C ASN A 317 7.10 21.53 17.73
N ILE A 318 6.37 21.15 16.67
CA ILE A 318 4.90 21.21 16.67
C ILE A 318 4.26 20.38 17.79
N GLY A 319 4.91 19.29 18.20
CA GLY A 319 4.43 18.44 19.28
C GLY A 319 4.47 19.14 20.63
N ALA A 320 5.62 19.75 20.96
CA ALA A 320 5.77 20.53 22.19
C ALA A 320 4.83 21.75 22.24
N MET A 321 4.57 22.36 21.08
CA MET A 321 3.61 23.45 20.97
C MET A 321 2.19 22.96 21.25
N ALA A 322 1.73 21.92 20.54
CA ALA A 322 0.37 21.40 20.65
C ALA A 322 0.09 20.67 21.98
N ASP A 323 1.11 20.12 22.65
CA ASP A 323 0.97 19.45 23.95
C ASP A 323 0.32 20.35 25.01
N ARG A 324 0.66 21.64 24.99
CA ARG A 324 0.10 22.68 25.88
C ARG A 324 -1.40 22.95 25.67
N TRP A 325 -1.97 22.40 24.61
CA TRP A 325 -3.38 22.52 24.25
C TRP A 325 -4.14 21.21 24.51
N THR A 326 -3.48 20.09 24.81
CA THR A 326 -4.12 18.76 24.95
C THR A 326 -5.29 18.73 25.93
N TRP A 327 -5.16 19.43 27.06
CA TRP A 327 -6.21 19.53 28.08
C TRP A 327 -7.49 20.24 27.60
N SER A 328 -7.41 21.03 26.52
CA SER A 328 -8.55 21.78 25.97
C SER A 328 -9.52 20.92 25.14
N GLY A 329 -9.13 19.69 24.81
CA GLY A 329 -9.95 18.75 24.05
C GLY A 329 -9.51 18.59 22.59
N PRO A 330 -10.00 17.53 21.92
CA PRO A 330 -9.48 17.09 20.62
C PRO A 330 -9.76 18.07 19.47
N GLU A 331 -10.88 18.81 19.51
CA GLU A 331 -11.26 19.75 18.45
C GLU A 331 -10.28 20.93 18.37
N LEU A 332 -10.05 21.61 19.49
CA LEU A 332 -9.13 22.75 19.54
C LEU A 332 -7.68 22.31 19.27
N VAL A 333 -7.26 21.17 19.82
CA VAL A 333 -5.94 20.59 19.53
C VAL A 333 -5.79 20.29 18.04
N GLY A 334 -6.82 19.71 17.41
CA GLY A 334 -6.82 19.44 15.99
C GLY A 334 -6.67 20.71 15.15
N ARG A 335 -7.37 21.78 15.53
CA ARG A 335 -7.25 23.10 14.89
C ARG A 335 -5.86 23.71 15.06
N VAL A 336 -5.28 23.64 16.27
CA VAL A 336 -3.90 24.07 16.54
C VAL A 336 -2.93 23.31 15.65
N LEU A 337 -3.03 21.97 15.59
CA LEU A 337 -2.18 21.14 14.74
C LEU A 337 -2.28 21.50 13.26
N ALA A 338 -3.49 21.75 12.75
CA ALA A 338 -3.70 22.20 11.36
C ALA A 338 -2.94 23.49 11.05
N LYS A 339 -2.98 24.48 11.95
CA LYS A 339 -2.27 25.76 11.76
C LYS A 339 -0.75 25.64 11.88
N LEU A 340 -0.27 24.66 12.63
CA LEU A 340 1.16 24.37 12.78
C LEU A 340 1.73 23.52 11.62
N ASP A 341 0.88 22.88 10.83
CA ASP A 341 1.24 21.95 9.75
C ASP A 341 2.26 22.50 8.73
N PRO A 342 2.14 23.75 8.22
CA PRO A 342 3.05 24.24 7.16
C PRO A 342 4.52 24.30 7.56
N ARG A 343 4.82 24.29 8.86
CA ARG A 343 6.19 24.35 9.41
C ARG A 343 6.71 22.98 9.86
N ALA A 344 5.91 21.92 9.69
CA ALA A 344 6.21 20.60 10.21
C ALA A 344 6.95 19.72 9.20
N THR A 345 7.85 18.86 9.68
CA THR A 345 8.47 17.82 8.86
C THR A 345 7.44 16.77 8.45
N LEU A 346 7.64 16.06 7.34
CA LEU A 346 6.74 15.00 6.89
C LEU A 346 6.41 14.00 8.01
N HIS A 347 7.43 13.59 8.76
CA HIS A 347 7.28 12.70 9.90
C HIS A 347 6.33 13.26 10.98
N ALA A 348 6.46 14.53 11.33
CA ALA A 348 5.57 15.18 12.29
C ALA A 348 4.15 15.33 11.71
N ARG A 349 4.03 15.71 10.43
CA ARG A 349 2.75 15.82 9.73
C ARG A 349 1.96 14.51 9.73
N LEU A 350 2.65 13.39 9.52
CA LEU A 350 2.07 12.06 9.59
C LEU A 350 1.66 11.70 11.01
N ARG A 351 2.57 11.83 11.99
CA ARG A 351 2.31 11.48 13.39
C ARG A 351 1.05 12.16 13.93
N TYR A 352 0.94 13.47 13.73
CA TYR A 352 -0.20 14.29 14.21
C TYR A 352 -1.37 14.34 13.21
N ALA A 353 -1.24 13.69 12.05
CA ALA A 353 -2.18 13.79 10.94
C ALA A 353 -2.54 15.26 10.59
N SER A 354 -1.60 16.20 10.77
CA SER A 354 -1.88 17.64 10.76
C SER A 354 -2.29 18.17 9.38
N ALA A 355 -1.88 17.48 8.31
CA ALA A 355 -2.28 17.77 6.93
C ALA A 355 -3.63 17.13 6.52
N SER A 356 -4.24 16.33 7.40
CA SER A 356 -5.50 15.65 7.12
C SER A 356 -6.72 16.51 7.51
N PRO A 357 -7.93 16.21 7.00
CA PRO A 357 -9.15 16.87 7.44
C PRO A 357 -9.48 16.69 8.94
N ARG A 358 -8.85 15.72 9.61
CA ARG A 358 -9.06 15.43 11.04
C ARG A 358 -7.72 15.24 11.76
N PRO A 359 -6.96 16.32 11.99
CA PRO A 359 -5.75 16.27 12.79
C PRO A 359 -6.04 15.71 14.18
N ARG A 360 -5.10 14.98 14.75
CA ARG A 360 -5.28 14.36 16.06
C ARG A 360 -4.00 14.25 16.85
N TRP A 361 -4.15 14.20 18.17
CA TRP A 361 -3.06 13.84 19.05
C TRP A 361 -2.67 12.37 18.85
N PRO A 362 -1.36 12.02 18.88
CA PRO A 362 -0.89 10.65 18.71
C PRO A 362 -1.03 9.86 20.02
N ASP A 363 -2.23 9.33 20.25
CA ASP A 363 -2.61 8.55 21.42
C ASP A 363 -2.79 7.05 21.15
N LEU A 364 -2.45 6.57 19.94
CA LEU A 364 -2.60 5.16 19.63
C LEU A 364 -1.60 4.31 20.41
N PRO A 365 -2.06 3.19 20.99
CA PRO A 365 -1.18 2.24 21.65
C PRO A 365 -0.34 1.44 20.62
N ALA A 366 0.77 0.85 21.07
CA ALA A 366 1.74 0.18 20.19
C ALA A 366 1.19 -1.08 19.51
N ASP A 367 0.22 -1.76 20.14
CA ASP A 367 -0.51 -2.90 19.59
C ASP A 367 -1.38 -2.51 18.39
N ALA A 368 -1.99 -1.32 18.40
CA ALA A 368 -2.73 -0.80 17.25
C ALA A 368 -1.83 -0.60 16.02
N ILE A 369 -0.59 -0.14 16.23
CA ILE A 369 0.41 0.00 15.15
C ILE A 369 0.84 -1.36 14.62
N THR A 370 1.08 -2.33 15.52
CA THR A 370 1.42 -3.71 15.14
C THR A 370 0.29 -4.35 14.33
N ARG A 371 -0.97 -4.16 14.76
CA ARG A 371 -2.15 -4.60 14.01
C ARG A 371 -2.22 -3.93 12.64
N ARG A 372 -1.97 -2.63 12.52
CA ARG A 372 -1.96 -1.95 11.20
C ARG A 372 -0.87 -2.52 10.28
N ALA A 373 0.28 -2.93 10.80
CA ALA A 373 1.35 -3.54 10.01
C ALA A 373 0.97 -4.88 9.35
N THR A 374 -0.02 -5.59 9.88
CA THR A 374 -0.56 -6.80 9.22
C THR A 374 -1.43 -6.46 8.01
N MET A 375 -2.00 -5.25 7.96
CA MET A 375 -2.90 -4.79 6.90
C MET A 375 -2.17 -4.14 5.71
N ILE A 376 -0.88 -3.86 5.86
CA ILE A 376 -0.10 -3.07 4.89
C ILE A 376 0.89 -3.98 4.13
N PRO A 377 0.91 -3.93 2.78
CA PRO A 377 1.94 -4.60 1.98
C PRO A 377 3.30 -3.92 2.14
N ALA A 378 4.39 -4.67 1.91
CA ALA A 378 5.74 -4.12 1.98
C ALA A 378 5.97 -2.97 0.99
N MET A 379 5.23 -2.97 -0.14
CA MET A 379 5.20 -1.90 -1.11
C MET A 379 3.79 -1.31 -1.29
N LEU A 380 3.71 0.02 -1.29
CA LEU A 380 2.62 0.87 -1.81
C LEU A 380 1.64 0.14 -2.72
N TRP A 381 0.34 -0.01 -2.42
CA TRP A 381 -0.64 -0.52 -3.40
C TRP A 381 -0.50 0.17 -4.76
N PRO A 382 -0.62 -0.55 -5.89
CA PRO A 382 -0.37 0.03 -7.21
C PRO A 382 -1.22 1.26 -7.52
N GLY A 383 -2.53 1.24 -7.24
CA GLY A 383 -3.42 2.35 -7.53
C GLY A 383 -3.14 3.58 -6.67
N TRP A 384 -2.77 3.39 -5.39
CA TRP A 384 -2.33 4.48 -4.52
C TRP A 384 -0.95 5.03 -4.89
N THR A 385 -0.08 4.16 -5.41
CA THR A 385 1.22 4.58 -5.95
C THR A 385 1.01 5.48 -7.17
N MET A 386 0.13 5.12 -8.10
CA MET A 386 -0.17 5.94 -9.28
C MET A 386 -0.71 7.33 -8.90
N ARG A 387 -1.51 7.42 -7.83
CA ARG A 387 -2.00 8.70 -7.32
C ARG A 387 -0.89 9.55 -6.69
N LEU A 388 -0.01 8.94 -5.89
CA LEU A 388 0.97 9.67 -5.08
C LEU A 388 2.32 9.90 -5.77
N LEU A 389 2.65 9.17 -6.83
CA LEU A 389 3.90 9.32 -7.56
C LEU A 389 3.83 10.55 -8.47
N PRO A 390 4.61 11.62 -8.22
CA PRO A 390 4.58 12.80 -9.08
C PRO A 390 5.09 12.47 -10.48
N ARG A 391 4.58 13.20 -11.49
CA ARG A 391 5.16 13.17 -12.83
C ARG A 391 6.51 13.91 -12.78
N PRO A 392 7.64 13.25 -13.04
CA PRO A 392 8.94 13.88 -12.97
C PRO A 392 9.05 14.92 -14.09
N LYS A 393 9.45 16.15 -13.75
CA LYS A 393 9.76 17.22 -14.74
C LYS A 393 11.07 16.96 -15.49
N ASN A 394 11.95 16.13 -14.92
CA ASN A 394 13.27 15.81 -15.44
C ASN A 394 13.42 14.30 -15.64
N ASN A 395 14.28 13.88 -16.59
CA ASN A 395 14.52 12.49 -16.98
C ASN A 395 15.22 11.61 -15.92
N LYS A 396 15.21 12.01 -14.64
CA LYS A 396 15.71 11.18 -13.53
C LYS A 396 14.66 10.12 -13.22
N TYR A 397 14.96 8.87 -13.60
CA TYR A 397 14.08 7.73 -13.36
C TYR A 397 13.68 7.65 -11.87
N PRO A 398 12.39 7.81 -11.53
CA PRO A 398 11.95 7.66 -10.15
C PRO A 398 12.18 6.21 -9.74
N ARG A 399 12.92 5.98 -8.65
CA ARG A 399 13.08 4.64 -8.06
C ARG A 399 11.77 4.22 -7.40
N ALA A 400 10.77 3.88 -8.20
CA ALA A 400 9.41 3.64 -7.72
C ALA A 400 9.33 2.52 -6.67
N GLY A 401 10.19 1.50 -6.74
CA GLY A 401 10.30 0.49 -5.69
C GLY A 401 10.60 1.09 -4.31
N THR A 402 11.62 1.97 -4.23
CA THR A 402 12.01 2.66 -2.99
C THR A 402 10.90 3.59 -2.48
N PHE A 403 10.22 4.29 -3.39
CA PHE A 403 9.09 5.16 -3.06
C PHE A 403 7.94 4.37 -2.42
N ARG A 404 7.56 3.25 -3.04
CA ARG A 404 6.47 2.39 -2.59
C ARG A 404 6.74 1.81 -1.21
N ARG A 405 7.96 1.32 -0.96
CA ARG A 405 8.36 0.81 0.36
C ARG A 405 8.37 1.91 1.41
N GLY A 406 8.93 3.07 1.08
CA GLY A 406 8.95 4.20 1.99
C GLY A 406 7.55 4.68 2.38
N CYS A 407 6.61 4.73 1.43
CA CYS A 407 5.21 5.08 1.71
C CYS A 407 4.52 4.04 2.60
N SER A 408 4.74 2.74 2.37
CA SER A 408 4.22 1.68 3.25
C SER A 408 4.74 1.82 4.68
N SER A 409 6.02 2.12 4.87
CA SER A 409 6.59 2.40 6.19
C SER A 409 5.99 3.67 6.82
N PHE A 410 5.77 4.72 6.03
CA PHE A 410 5.14 5.96 6.50
C PHE A 410 3.68 5.77 6.95
N LEU A 411 2.92 4.84 6.38
CA LEU A 411 1.55 4.52 6.81
C LEU A 411 1.45 4.01 8.26
N LEU A 412 2.56 3.58 8.85
CA LEU A 412 2.59 3.14 10.25
C LEU A 412 2.76 4.28 11.25
N LEU A 413 3.18 5.47 10.81
CA LEU A 413 3.41 6.59 11.73
C LEU A 413 2.16 7.32 12.23
N PRO A 414 1.07 7.49 11.45
CA PRO A 414 -0.06 8.28 11.88
C PRO A 414 -0.70 7.79 13.18
N GLY A 415 -0.82 8.71 14.15
CA GLY A 415 -1.35 8.45 15.48
C GLY A 415 -0.41 7.69 16.43
N GLY A 416 0.76 7.24 15.97
CA GLY A 416 1.68 6.43 16.78
C GLY A 416 2.46 7.24 17.82
N PRO A 417 2.95 6.59 18.90
CA PRO A 417 3.54 7.26 20.05
C PRO A 417 4.85 8.00 19.71
N PRO A 418 5.30 8.95 20.55
CA PRO A 418 6.48 9.79 20.26
C PRO A 418 7.77 9.01 19.98
N GLN A 419 7.92 7.82 20.59
CA GLN A 419 9.08 6.94 20.44
C GLN A 419 9.05 6.12 19.14
N LEU A 420 7.92 6.12 18.41
CA LEU A 420 7.80 5.47 17.12
C LEU A 420 8.35 6.41 16.04
N ASN A 421 9.42 5.98 15.38
CA ASN A 421 10.05 6.71 14.29
C ASN A 421 10.13 5.85 13.04
N PHE A 422 10.56 6.44 11.92
CA PHE A 422 10.66 5.75 10.64
C PHE A 422 11.59 4.51 10.70
N GLU A 423 12.68 4.57 11.47
CA GLU A 423 13.60 3.44 11.63
C GLU A 423 12.99 2.23 12.36
N ARG A 424 12.05 2.48 13.28
CA ARG A 424 11.40 1.43 14.07
C ARG A 424 10.22 0.78 13.34
N VAL A 425 9.60 1.45 12.39
CA VAL A 425 8.45 0.90 11.64
C VAL A 425 8.86 0.08 10.42
N GLY A 426 10.01 0.37 9.80
CA GLY A 426 10.51 -0.36 8.64
C GLY A 426 10.57 -1.89 8.84
N PRO A 427 11.15 -2.40 9.95
CA PRO A 427 11.27 -3.83 10.20
C PRO A 427 9.93 -4.56 10.32
N LEU A 428 8.86 -3.88 10.76
CA LEU A 428 7.52 -4.49 10.85
C LEU A 428 6.95 -4.90 9.49
N LEU A 429 7.47 -4.29 8.41
CA LEU A 429 7.10 -4.61 7.03
C LEU A 429 8.20 -5.37 6.28
N GLY A 430 9.28 -5.78 6.94
CA GLY A 430 10.43 -6.43 6.30
C GLY A 430 11.35 -5.48 5.55
N ASN A 431 11.22 -4.15 5.71
CA ASN A 431 12.06 -3.19 5.01
C ASN A 431 13.45 -3.08 5.66
N GLN A 432 14.49 -3.51 4.93
CA GLN A 432 15.89 -3.45 5.36
C GLN A 432 16.64 -2.21 4.83
N GLU A 433 16.09 -1.48 3.84
CA GLU A 433 16.73 -0.33 3.17
C GLU A 433 16.15 1.03 3.61
N ILE A 434 15.80 1.14 4.90
CA ILE A 434 14.99 2.23 5.46
C ILE A 434 15.52 3.64 5.11
N ASN A 435 16.82 3.88 5.28
CA ASN A 435 17.40 5.22 5.03
C ASN A 435 17.32 5.61 3.54
N THR A 436 17.58 4.65 2.65
CA THR A 436 17.52 4.86 1.19
C THR A 436 16.09 5.17 0.74
N ASP A 437 15.11 4.45 1.29
CA ASP A 437 13.70 4.62 0.93
C ASP A 437 13.14 5.96 1.42
N ARG A 438 13.51 6.38 2.65
CA ARG A 438 13.17 7.70 3.19
C ARG A 438 13.75 8.83 2.35
N ASP A 439 15.05 8.78 2.07
CA ASP A 439 15.75 9.81 1.29
C ASP A 439 15.22 9.91 -0.14
N SER A 440 14.76 8.79 -0.72
CA SER A 440 14.13 8.78 -2.04
C SER A 440 12.84 9.62 -2.08
N ILE A 441 12.08 9.65 -0.98
CA ILE A 441 10.86 10.46 -0.86
C ILE A 441 11.23 11.91 -0.54
N GLU A 442 11.87 12.15 0.61
CA GLU A 442 12.08 13.51 1.15
C GLU A 442 13.10 14.32 0.35
N ARG A 443 14.17 13.69 -0.17
CA ARG A 443 15.32 14.40 -0.79
C ARG A 443 15.39 14.27 -2.31
N ARG A 444 14.50 13.49 -2.95
CA ARG A 444 14.50 13.29 -4.40
C ARG A 444 13.16 13.55 -5.04
N LEU A 445 12.12 12.81 -4.64
CA LEU A 445 10.81 12.87 -5.31
C LEU A 445 9.97 14.06 -4.86
N TYR A 446 10.06 14.46 -3.59
CA TYR A 446 9.27 15.55 -3.02
C TYR A 446 10.11 16.76 -2.57
N LEU A 447 11.37 16.85 -2.98
CA LEU A 447 12.24 17.98 -2.60
C LEU A 447 11.63 19.33 -3.04
N ASP A 448 11.12 19.38 -4.26
CA ASP A 448 10.53 20.59 -4.88
C ASP A 448 8.99 20.50 -5.02
N HIS A 449 8.36 19.52 -4.37
CA HIS A 449 6.90 19.30 -4.43
C HIS A 449 6.24 19.52 -3.08
N ASP A 450 5.00 19.97 -3.11
CA ASP A 450 4.18 20.05 -1.90
C ASP A 450 3.98 18.65 -1.29
N LEU A 451 4.39 18.49 -0.04
CA LEU A 451 4.23 17.25 0.74
C LEU A 451 2.81 17.04 1.27
N THR A 452 1.95 18.07 1.19
CA THR A 452 0.57 18.02 1.73
C THR A 452 -0.26 16.88 1.18
N PRO A 453 -0.30 16.63 -0.16
CA PRO A 453 -1.05 15.50 -0.70
C PRO A 453 -0.57 14.15 -0.16
N LEU A 454 0.75 13.98 -0.01
CA LEU A 454 1.34 12.76 0.53
C LEU A 454 0.99 12.58 2.01
N ALA A 455 1.27 13.58 2.84
CA ALA A 455 1.00 13.52 4.28
C ALA A 455 -0.48 13.31 4.59
N SER A 456 -1.37 14.04 3.89
CA SER A 456 -2.82 13.93 4.06
C SER A 456 -3.34 12.56 3.65
N THR A 457 -2.94 12.07 2.47
CA THR A 457 -3.38 10.77 1.95
C THR A 457 -2.96 9.64 2.87
N LEU A 458 -1.68 9.58 3.28
CA LEU A 458 -1.19 8.52 4.15
C LEU A 458 -1.83 8.57 5.54
N ALA A 459 -2.08 9.76 6.10
CA ALA A 459 -2.78 9.91 7.38
C ALA A 459 -4.25 9.45 7.31
N GLN A 460 -4.96 9.79 6.22
CA GLN A 460 -6.35 9.35 6.00
C GLN A 460 -6.42 7.83 5.78
N LEU A 461 -5.53 7.26 4.96
CA LEU A 461 -5.44 5.80 4.76
C LEU A 461 -5.14 5.05 6.05
N ALA A 462 -4.17 5.51 6.85
CA ALA A 462 -3.85 4.90 8.13
C ALA A 462 -5.06 4.88 9.07
N ARG A 463 -5.80 5.99 9.15
CA ARG A 463 -7.04 6.06 9.94
C ARG A 463 -8.11 5.11 9.41
N ALA A 464 -8.31 5.05 8.10
CA ALA A 464 -9.32 4.19 7.50
C ALA A 464 -8.99 2.70 7.69
N LEU A 465 -7.71 2.32 7.63
CA LEU A 465 -7.25 0.96 7.97
C LEU A 465 -7.51 0.63 9.44
N ASP A 466 -7.24 1.55 10.37
CA ASP A 466 -7.54 1.35 11.79
C ASP A 466 -9.05 1.12 12.03
N GLN A 467 -9.91 1.75 11.22
CA GLN A 467 -11.38 1.72 11.39
C GLN A 467 -12.04 0.54 10.67
N HIS A 468 -11.62 0.23 9.44
CA HIS A 468 -12.28 -0.74 8.56
C HIS A 468 -11.50 -2.04 8.38
N GLY A 469 -10.20 -2.04 8.69
CA GLY A 469 -9.32 -3.18 8.49
C GLY A 469 -8.91 -3.41 7.03
N SER A 470 -8.34 -4.59 6.77
CA SER A 470 -7.97 -5.11 5.45
C SER A 470 -8.46 -6.55 5.34
N PRO A 471 -8.98 -6.98 4.17
CA PRO A 471 -9.33 -8.39 3.93
C PRO A 471 -8.10 -9.28 3.77
N ILE A 472 -6.89 -8.71 3.66
CA ILE A 472 -5.62 -9.44 3.51
C ILE A 472 -4.75 -9.21 4.75
N ASP A 473 -4.29 -10.30 5.37
CA ASP A 473 -3.19 -10.28 6.35
C ASP A 473 -1.83 -10.43 5.64
N TYR A 474 -1.24 -9.29 5.27
CA TYR A 474 0.04 -9.24 4.59
C TYR A 474 1.21 -9.73 5.46
N ALA A 475 1.14 -9.63 6.79
CA ALA A 475 2.19 -10.16 7.66
C ALA A 475 2.22 -11.68 7.59
N ARG A 476 1.06 -12.33 7.67
CA ARG A 476 0.91 -13.78 7.47
C ARG A 476 1.34 -14.21 6.08
N ARG A 477 0.96 -13.46 5.04
CA ARG A 477 1.38 -13.79 3.67
C ARG A 477 2.89 -13.72 3.48
N ARG A 478 3.57 -12.70 4.03
CA ARG A 478 5.04 -12.56 3.97
C ARG A 478 5.76 -13.72 4.67
N SER A 479 5.23 -14.23 5.78
CA SER A 479 5.84 -15.38 6.47
C SER A 479 5.52 -16.72 5.82
N THR A 480 4.38 -16.84 5.14
CA THR A 480 3.93 -18.08 4.50
C THR A 480 4.55 -18.28 3.11
N PHE A 481 4.60 -17.23 2.29
CA PHE A 481 5.01 -17.30 0.89
C PHE A 481 6.43 -16.76 0.69
N THR A 482 7.36 -17.67 0.41
CA THR A 482 8.77 -17.40 0.13
C THR A 482 9.16 -18.08 -1.18
N SER A 483 10.38 -17.83 -1.65
CA SER A 483 10.92 -18.46 -2.87
C SER A 483 10.94 -20.00 -2.82
N THR A 484 10.88 -20.59 -1.63
CA THR A 484 10.89 -22.05 -1.41
C THR A 484 9.51 -22.63 -1.17
N THR A 485 8.57 -21.87 -0.60
CA THR A 485 7.21 -22.36 -0.30
C THR A 485 6.23 -22.13 -1.44
N VAL A 486 6.46 -21.13 -2.29
CA VAL A 486 5.57 -20.85 -3.42
C VAL A 486 5.63 -21.98 -4.46
N THR A 487 4.47 -22.51 -4.81
CA THR A 487 4.34 -23.57 -5.81
C THR A 487 3.91 -22.97 -7.15
N LEU A 488 4.43 -23.53 -8.24
CA LEU A 488 4.04 -23.17 -9.60
C LEU A 488 3.85 -24.45 -10.38
N ASP A 489 2.64 -24.67 -10.89
CA ASP A 489 2.31 -25.84 -11.71
C ASP A 489 2.98 -25.70 -13.10
N LEU A 490 4.13 -26.35 -13.22
CA LEU A 490 4.91 -26.37 -14.46
C LEU A 490 4.22 -27.17 -15.57
N ASP A 491 3.36 -28.12 -15.21
CA ASP A 491 2.60 -28.93 -16.15
C ASP A 491 1.46 -28.08 -16.75
N ALA A 492 0.68 -27.38 -15.93
CA ALA A 492 -0.32 -26.43 -16.40
C ALA A 492 0.31 -25.31 -17.24
N TYR A 493 1.48 -24.80 -16.85
CA TYR A 493 2.24 -23.84 -17.65
C TYR A 493 2.68 -24.42 -19.01
N ALA A 494 3.19 -25.65 -19.06
CA ALA A 494 3.57 -26.31 -20.31
C ALA A 494 2.37 -26.48 -21.25
N ARG A 495 1.18 -26.73 -20.70
CA ARG A 495 -0.09 -26.77 -21.45
C ARG A 495 -0.48 -25.40 -21.97
N LEU A 496 -0.39 -24.35 -21.16
CA LEU A 496 -0.63 -22.97 -21.60
C LEU A 496 0.29 -22.61 -22.78
N CYS A 497 1.58 -22.90 -22.67
CA CYS A 497 2.52 -22.71 -23.79
C CYS A 497 2.10 -23.51 -25.03
N ALA A 498 1.61 -24.75 -24.86
CA ALA A 498 1.13 -25.57 -25.96
C ALA A 498 -0.15 -25.03 -26.60
N GLN A 499 -1.05 -24.39 -25.85
CA GLN A 499 -2.28 -23.75 -26.36
C GLN A 499 -1.96 -22.45 -27.10
N GLN A 500 -1.08 -21.64 -26.53
CA GLN A 500 -0.66 -20.34 -27.09
C GLN A 500 0.39 -20.46 -28.21
N GLY A 501 1.01 -21.63 -28.37
CA GLY A 501 2.11 -21.83 -29.31
C GLY A 501 3.42 -21.15 -28.89
N TRP A 502 3.61 -20.93 -27.58
CA TRP A 502 4.84 -20.39 -27.01
C TRP A 502 5.89 -21.47 -26.79
N ASN A 503 7.17 -21.09 -26.81
CA ASN A 503 8.23 -21.97 -26.33
C ASN A 503 8.19 -22.00 -24.79
N PRO A 504 8.07 -23.19 -24.14
CA PRO A 504 8.05 -23.29 -22.69
C PRO A 504 9.32 -22.72 -22.01
N GLY A 505 10.47 -22.73 -22.70
CA GLY A 505 11.68 -21.92 -22.49
C GLY A 505 12.21 -21.65 -21.06
N GLN A 506 13.44 -22.11 -20.80
CA GLN A 506 14.48 -21.71 -19.82
C GLN A 506 14.14 -21.52 -18.32
N ARG A 507 15.05 -22.01 -17.45
CA ARG A 507 15.03 -21.86 -15.97
C ARG A 507 14.81 -20.40 -15.52
N HIS A 508 15.35 -19.43 -16.24
CA HIS A 508 15.20 -18.01 -15.94
C HIS A 508 13.73 -17.54 -15.96
N ARG A 509 12.91 -18.02 -16.90
CA ARG A 509 11.50 -17.62 -17.02
C ARG A 509 10.66 -18.13 -15.87
N VAL A 510 10.93 -19.35 -15.41
CA VAL A 510 10.30 -19.91 -14.21
C VAL A 510 10.62 -19.05 -12.98
N LEU A 511 11.86 -18.55 -12.87
CA LEU A 511 12.24 -17.64 -11.78
C LEU A 511 11.50 -16.29 -11.86
N LEU A 512 11.32 -15.71 -13.05
CA LEU A 512 10.54 -14.48 -13.23
C LEU A 512 9.06 -14.68 -12.88
N MET A 513 8.46 -15.79 -13.31
CA MET A 513 7.08 -16.14 -12.96
C MET A 513 6.90 -16.32 -11.46
N ARG A 514 7.83 -17.02 -10.79
CA ARG A 514 7.82 -17.17 -9.33
C ARG A 514 7.99 -15.83 -8.61
N ALA A 515 8.87 -14.96 -9.09
CA ALA A 515 9.05 -13.62 -8.52
C ALA A 515 7.79 -12.77 -8.67
N TYR A 516 7.12 -12.82 -9.83
CA TYR A 516 5.85 -12.12 -10.06
C TYR A 516 4.72 -12.71 -9.20
N LEU A 517 4.65 -14.03 -9.07
CA LEU A 517 3.68 -14.72 -8.22
C LEU A 517 3.85 -14.33 -6.74
N LEU A 518 5.09 -14.28 -6.25
CA LEU A 518 5.39 -13.78 -4.91
C LEU A 518 4.96 -12.32 -4.76
N MET A 519 5.20 -11.47 -5.75
CA MET A 519 4.75 -10.08 -5.74
C MET A 519 3.23 -9.96 -5.62
N LEU A 520 2.45 -10.81 -6.31
CA LEU A 520 1.00 -10.86 -6.18
C LEU A 520 0.55 -11.31 -4.78
N LEU A 521 1.20 -12.34 -4.22
CA LEU A 521 0.83 -12.90 -2.92
C LEU A 521 1.22 -11.97 -1.76
N THR A 522 2.44 -11.46 -1.73
CA THR A 522 2.99 -10.73 -0.58
C THR A 522 2.95 -9.22 -0.71
N GLY A 523 2.71 -8.69 -1.91
CA GLY A 523 2.78 -7.24 -2.19
C GLY A 523 4.20 -6.69 -2.14
N GLU A 524 5.21 -7.53 -2.39
CA GLU A 524 6.64 -7.19 -2.33
C GLU A 524 7.39 -7.71 -3.55
N VAL A 525 8.33 -6.93 -4.08
CA VAL A 525 9.33 -7.47 -5.01
C VAL A 525 10.45 -8.10 -4.19
N HIS A 526 10.45 -9.43 -4.13
CA HIS A 526 11.49 -10.20 -3.42
C HIS A 526 12.87 -9.97 -4.04
N PRO A 527 13.95 -10.06 -3.22
CA PRO A 527 15.30 -9.99 -3.74
C PRO A 527 15.53 -11.10 -4.80
N PRO A 528 16.46 -10.86 -5.75
CA PRO A 528 16.80 -11.86 -6.74
C PRO A 528 17.24 -13.17 -6.06
N PRO A 529 16.80 -14.34 -6.54
CA PRO A 529 17.21 -15.61 -5.96
C PRO A 529 18.72 -15.84 -6.13
N GLU A 530 19.31 -16.68 -5.27
CA GLU A 530 20.73 -17.01 -5.34
C GLU A 530 21.12 -17.52 -6.74
N GLY A 531 22.20 -16.97 -7.30
CA GLY A 531 22.68 -17.27 -8.65
C GLY A 531 21.91 -16.61 -9.79
N ALA A 532 20.99 -15.67 -9.50
CA ALA A 532 20.33 -14.88 -10.54
C ALA A 532 21.29 -13.88 -11.22
N SER A 533 21.04 -13.61 -12.50
CA SER A 533 21.77 -12.59 -13.26
C SER A 533 21.62 -11.19 -12.65
N TYR A 534 22.65 -10.34 -12.77
CA TYR A 534 22.59 -8.94 -12.34
C TYR A 534 21.46 -8.14 -13.00
N ARG A 535 20.95 -8.59 -14.16
CA ARG A 535 19.79 -7.98 -14.86
C ARG A 535 18.43 -8.51 -14.39
N PHE A 536 18.37 -9.42 -13.42
CA PHE A 536 17.12 -10.06 -12.99
C PHE A 536 16.03 -9.04 -12.59
N THR A 537 16.39 -8.03 -11.79
CA THR A 537 15.46 -6.97 -11.37
C THR A 537 14.92 -6.16 -12.55
N TRP A 538 15.76 -5.90 -13.57
CA TRP A 538 15.33 -5.27 -14.81
C TRP A 538 14.36 -6.17 -15.57
N HIS A 539 14.67 -7.46 -15.72
CA HIS A 539 13.77 -8.44 -16.35
C HIS A 539 12.43 -8.59 -15.62
N CYS A 540 12.39 -8.49 -14.28
CA CYS A 540 11.13 -8.43 -13.53
C CYS A 540 10.30 -7.20 -13.92
N SER A 541 10.93 -6.05 -14.08
CA SER A 541 10.26 -4.81 -14.49
C SER A 541 9.73 -4.87 -15.93
N GLU A 542 10.48 -5.50 -16.83
CA GLU A 542 10.06 -5.74 -18.22
C GLU A 542 8.95 -6.80 -18.29
N PHE A 543 9.01 -7.83 -17.45
CA PHE A 543 7.95 -8.84 -17.33
C PHE A 543 6.61 -8.19 -16.95
N ARG A 544 6.62 -7.21 -16.02
CA ARG A 544 5.44 -6.43 -15.63
C ARG A 544 4.83 -5.59 -16.76
N PHE A 545 5.53 -5.39 -17.87
CA PHE A 545 4.98 -4.69 -19.05
C PHE A 545 4.61 -5.68 -20.17
N HIS A 546 5.50 -6.63 -20.47
CA HIS A 546 5.37 -7.54 -21.61
C HIS A 546 4.57 -8.82 -21.33
N ALA A 547 4.23 -9.14 -20.07
CA ALA A 547 3.48 -10.36 -19.75
C ALA A 547 2.11 -10.37 -20.46
N PRO A 548 1.86 -11.34 -21.37
CA PRO A 548 0.59 -11.43 -22.08
C PRO A 548 -0.56 -11.71 -21.11
N ARG A 549 -1.78 -11.27 -21.46
CA ARG A 549 -2.98 -11.47 -20.63
C ARG A 549 -3.18 -12.93 -20.20
N ALA A 550 -3.05 -13.89 -21.13
CA ALA A 550 -3.21 -15.31 -20.82
C ALA A 550 -2.19 -15.81 -19.76
N LEU A 551 -0.97 -15.28 -19.77
CA LEU A 551 0.04 -15.60 -18.76
C LEU A 551 -0.29 -14.94 -17.41
N ARG A 552 -0.80 -13.72 -17.41
CA ARG A 552 -1.23 -13.03 -16.17
C ARG A 552 -2.41 -13.72 -15.52
N SER A 553 -3.43 -14.09 -16.29
CA SER A 553 -4.58 -14.84 -15.79
C SER A 553 -4.16 -16.21 -15.23
N PHE A 554 -3.21 -16.89 -15.89
CA PHE A 554 -2.59 -18.10 -15.33
C PHE A 554 -1.90 -17.82 -13.99
N LEU A 555 -1.04 -16.81 -13.89
CA LEU A 555 -0.34 -16.49 -12.64
C LEU A 555 -1.30 -16.06 -11.51
N ARG A 556 -2.41 -15.40 -11.84
CA ARG A 556 -3.48 -15.10 -10.88
C ARG A 556 -4.16 -16.38 -10.38
N GLN A 557 -4.51 -17.30 -11.27
CA GLN A 557 -5.05 -18.62 -10.87
C GLN A 557 -4.07 -19.36 -9.97
N GLN A 558 -2.78 -19.37 -10.32
CA GLN A 558 -1.74 -19.99 -9.48
C GLN A 558 -1.64 -19.32 -8.10
N ALA A 559 -1.87 -18.00 -8.00
CA ALA A 559 -1.94 -17.32 -6.71
C ALA A 559 -3.15 -17.79 -5.88
N GLU A 560 -4.31 -17.93 -6.50
CA GLU A 560 -5.53 -18.48 -5.85
C GLU A 560 -5.32 -19.92 -5.38
N ASP A 561 -4.68 -20.75 -6.20
CA ASP A 561 -4.37 -22.14 -5.87
C ASP A 561 -3.40 -22.22 -4.67
N ASN A 562 -2.39 -21.34 -4.62
CA ASN A 562 -1.47 -21.25 -3.47
C ASN A 562 -2.22 -20.79 -2.20
N LEU A 563 -3.11 -19.80 -2.29
CA LEU A 563 -3.94 -19.38 -1.14
C LEU A 563 -4.82 -20.53 -0.65
N THR A 564 -5.47 -21.24 -1.57
CA THR A 564 -6.33 -22.40 -1.27
C THR A 564 -5.55 -23.54 -0.63
N HIS A 565 -4.37 -23.86 -1.14
CA HIS A 565 -3.48 -24.89 -0.60
C HIS A 565 -3.10 -24.60 0.87
N HIS A 566 -2.83 -23.33 1.18
CA HIS A 566 -2.51 -22.87 2.53
C HIS A 566 -3.75 -22.57 3.40
N LYS A 567 -4.97 -22.85 2.90
CA LYS A 567 -6.26 -22.60 3.58
C LYS A 567 -6.47 -21.14 3.97
N ILE A 568 -5.99 -20.22 3.13
CA ILE A 568 -6.14 -18.77 3.31
C ILE A 568 -7.36 -18.30 2.51
N ILE A 569 -8.40 -17.82 3.21
CA ILE A 569 -9.63 -17.29 2.60
C ILE A 569 -9.51 -15.77 2.49
N GLU A 570 -8.86 -15.30 1.43
CA GLU A 570 -8.60 -13.87 1.18
C GLU A 570 -8.54 -13.62 -0.35
N PRO A 571 -8.83 -12.40 -0.83
CA PRO A 571 -8.64 -12.06 -2.24
C PRO A 571 -7.16 -12.03 -2.62
N VAL A 572 -6.78 -12.37 -3.86
CA VAL A 572 -5.37 -12.35 -4.30
C VAL A 572 -4.75 -10.97 -4.10
N THR A 573 -5.44 -9.93 -4.56
CA THR A 573 -5.01 -8.54 -4.42
C THR A 573 -6.16 -7.71 -3.85
N TRP A 574 -5.84 -6.72 -3.03
CA TRP A 574 -6.79 -5.73 -2.54
C TRP A 574 -6.06 -4.40 -2.33
N GLU A 575 -6.74 -3.29 -2.63
CA GLU A 575 -6.30 -1.95 -2.28
C GLU A 575 -7.43 -1.15 -1.61
N PRO A 576 -7.11 -0.21 -0.71
CA PRO A 576 -8.10 0.66 -0.09
C PRO A 576 -8.93 1.43 -1.13
N PRO A 577 -10.26 1.53 -0.97
CA PRO A 577 -11.11 2.37 -1.81
C PRO A 577 -10.66 3.83 -1.81
N ASP A 578 -10.74 4.49 -2.96
CA ASP A 578 -10.36 5.90 -3.11
C ASP A 578 -11.22 6.86 -2.27
N ALA A 579 -12.49 6.54 -2.07
CA ALA A 579 -13.42 7.26 -1.22
C ALA A 579 -12.97 7.41 0.25
N TRP A 580 -11.99 6.62 0.70
CA TRP A 580 -11.40 6.77 2.05
C TRP A 580 -10.55 8.03 2.20
N VAL A 581 -10.17 8.69 1.10
CA VAL A 581 -9.35 9.90 1.10
C VAL A 581 -10.13 11.03 0.42
N THR A 582 -10.29 12.13 1.14
CA THR A 582 -11.07 13.29 0.70
C THR A 582 -10.21 14.56 0.73
N ALA A 583 -10.63 15.57 -0.04
CA ALA A 583 -10.01 16.90 -0.07
C ALA A 583 -8.50 16.90 -0.41
N VAL A 584 -8.04 15.99 -1.26
CA VAL A 584 -6.66 15.94 -1.74
C VAL A 584 -6.61 16.01 -3.26
N ARG A 585 -5.80 16.93 -3.80
CA ARG A 585 -5.39 16.92 -5.20
C ARG A 585 -4.11 16.11 -5.34
N TRP A 586 -4.22 14.91 -5.90
CA TRP A 586 -3.08 14.01 -6.05
C TRP A 586 -2.09 14.50 -7.13
N PRO A 587 -0.77 14.34 -6.91
CA PRO A 587 0.25 14.77 -7.86
C PRO A 587 0.42 13.83 -9.08
N GLY A 588 -0.03 12.59 -8.97
CA GLY A 588 -0.06 11.59 -10.04
C GLY A 588 -1.42 11.52 -10.73
N ILE A 589 -1.84 10.31 -11.12
CA ILE A 589 -3.11 10.05 -11.83
C ILE A 589 -3.92 8.97 -11.12
N SER A 590 -5.25 9.08 -11.11
CA SER A 590 -6.10 7.98 -10.65
C SER A 590 -6.20 6.90 -11.71
N PRO A 591 -6.11 5.60 -11.37
CA PRO A 591 -6.38 4.50 -12.31
C PRO A 591 -7.77 4.58 -12.96
N THR A 592 -8.74 5.22 -12.30
CA THR A 592 -10.10 5.42 -12.83
C THR A 592 -10.15 6.43 -13.98
N ASP A 593 -9.16 7.32 -14.09
CA ASP A 593 -9.12 8.37 -15.11
C ASP A 593 -8.60 7.85 -16.45
N ILE A 594 -8.04 6.63 -16.48
CA ILE A 594 -7.52 6.00 -17.69
C ILE A 594 -8.61 5.11 -18.30
N VAL A 595 -8.97 5.40 -19.55
CA VAL A 595 -9.93 4.60 -20.32
C VAL A 595 -9.29 3.24 -20.67
N LYS A 596 -9.85 2.15 -20.14
CA LYS A 596 -9.28 0.80 -20.25
C LYS A 596 -9.13 0.31 -21.69
N ASP A 597 -10.11 0.63 -22.56
CA ASP A 597 -10.11 0.18 -23.95
C ASP A 597 -9.04 0.91 -24.77
N GLU A 598 -8.94 2.24 -24.64
CA GLU A 598 -7.90 3.04 -25.29
C GLU A 598 -6.49 2.60 -24.84
N PHE A 599 -6.30 2.34 -23.55
CA PHE A 599 -5.03 1.84 -23.03
C PHE A 599 -4.66 0.49 -23.65
N ARG A 600 -5.61 -0.44 -23.75
CA ARG A 600 -5.38 -1.75 -24.38
C ARG A 600 -5.04 -1.62 -25.85
N ASP A 601 -5.76 -0.79 -26.58
CA ASP A 601 -5.58 -0.62 -28.02
C ASP A 601 -4.22 0.04 -28.32
N LEU A 602 -3.80 1.00 -27.50
CA LEU A 602 -2.46 1.57 -27.56
C LEU A 602 -1.37 0.51 -27.31
N LEU A 603 -1.50 -0.30 -26.26
CA LEU A 603 -0.53 -1.37 -25.96
C LEU A 603 -0.45 -2.46 -27.03
N ALA A 604 -1.45 -2.58 -27.90
CA ALA A 604 -1.38 -3.46 -29.06
C ALA A 604 -0.42 -2.95 -30.13
N THR A 605 -0.17 -1.63 -30.16
CA THR A 605 0.69 -0.96 -31.15
C THR A 605 2.06 -0.56 -30.61
N SER A 606 2.20 -0.30 -29.30
CA SER A 606 3.48 0.08 -28.69
C SER A 606 4.46 -1.10 -28.58
N GLY A 607 5.70 -0.91 -29.03
CA GLY A 607 6.76 -1.91 -28.89
C GLY A 607 7.51 -1.83 -27.56
N THR A 608 7.59 -0.63 -26.97
CA THR A 608 8.31 -0.38 -25.71
C THR A 608 7.45 0.33 -24.66
N VAL A 609 7.83 0.19 -23.38
CA VAL A 609 7.16 0.90 -22.27
C VAL A 609 7.34 2.42 -22.36
N HIS A 610 8.41 2.90 -22.99
CA HIS A 610 8.67 4.33 -23.17
C HIS A 610 7.71 4.92 -24.21
N GLU A 611 7.52 4.25 -25.35
CA GLU A 611 6.52 4.66 -26.35
C GLU A 611 5.11 4.72 -25.77
N ALA A 612 4.71 3.70 -25.00
CA ALA A 612 3.41 3.69 -24.33
C ALA A 612 3.28 4.82 -23.29
N ALA A 613 4.35 5.09 -22.55
CA ALA A 613 4.39 6.16 -21.56
C ALA A 613 4.27 7.54 -22.23
N ASP A 614 5.02 7.78 -23.29
CA ASP A 614 5.02 9.04 -24.04
C ASP A 614 3.65 9.30 -24.69
N ALA A 615 3.05 8.28 -25.32
CA ALA A 615 1.74 8.39 -25.95
C ALA A 615 0.60 8.68 -24.95
N LEU A 616 0.71 8.19 -23.71
CA LEU A 616 -0.27 8.43 -22.64
C LEU A 616 0.04 9.67 -21.79
N GLY A 617 1.20 10.31 -21.99
CA GLY A 617 1.70 11.36 -21.11
C GLY A 617 1.92 10.87 -19.66
N LEU A 618 2.29 9.61 -19.50
CA LEU A 618 2.52 8.93 -18.22
C LEU A 618 4.00 8.61 -18.02
N THR A 619 4.38 8.15 -16.82
CA THR A 619 5.73 7.59 -16.63
C THR A 619 5.74 6.10 -16.95
N THR A 620 6.92 5.55 -17.26
CA THR A 620 7.07 4.11 -17.50
C THR A 620 6.58 3.25 -16.33
N GLU A 621 6.70 3.73 -15.10
CA GLU A 621 6.14 3.03 -13.94
C GLU A 621 4.62 3.13 -13.86
N HIS A 622 4.01 4.28 -14.18
CA HIS A 622 2.54 4.37 -14.23
C HIS A 622 1.95 3.34 -15.19
N VAL A 623 2.57 3.17 -16.36
CA VAL A 623 2.16 2.16 -17.35
C VAL A 623 2.30 0.75 -16.76
N ARG A 624 3.45 0.41 -16.14
CA ARG A 624 3.66 -0.90 -15.50
C ARG A 624 2.66 -1.18 -14.37
N LEU A 625 2.38 -0.20 -13.51
CA LEU A 625 1.40 -0.32 -12.41
C LEU A 625 -0.02 -0.53 -12.95
N TYR A 626 -0.39 0.19 -14.01
CA TYR A 626 -1.70 0.03 -14.63
C TYR A 626 -1.86 -1.33 -15.32
N CYS A 627 -0.80 -1.85 -15.96
CA CYS A 627 -0.76 -3.22 -16.47
C CYS A 627 -0.99 -4.26 -15.36
N ASP A 628 -0.38 -4.06 -14.18
CA ASP A 628 -0.59 -4.95 -13.03
C ASP A 628 -2.02 -4.89 -12.49
N LEU A 629 -2.64 -3.70 -12.45
CA LEU A 629 -4.03 -3.50 -11.99
C LEU A 629 -5.07 -4.09 -12.95
N THR A 630 -4.87 -3.94 -14.26
CA THR A 630 -5.87 -4.30 -15.29
C THR A 630 -5.62 -5.66 -15.94
N GLU A 631 -4.55 -6.35 -15.56
CA GLU A 631 -4.12 -7.61 -16.18
C GLU A 631 -3.83 -7.49 -17.68
N THR A 632 -3.49 -6.28 -18.14
CA THR A 632 -3.13 -5.99 -19.52
C THR A 632 -1.61 -6.01 -19.71
N GLY A 633 -1.17 -6.17 -20.94
CA GLY A 633 0.25 -6.19 -21.30
C GLY A 633 0.43 -5.97 -22.80
N ALA A 634 1.65 -5.61 -23.21
CA ALA A 634 1.96 -5.38 -24.61
C ALA A 634 1.69 -6.63 -25.47
N ALA A 635 1.19 -6.43 -26.70
CA ALA A 635 0.88 -7.52 -27.62
C ALA A 635 2.12 -8.29 -28.09
N THR A 636 3.28 -7.62 -28.12
CA THR A 636 4.55 -8.19 -28.53
C THR A 636 5.30 -8.76 -27.32
N PRO A 637 5.42 -10.10 -27.16
CA PRO A 637 6.25 -10.63 -26.09
C PRO A 637 7.71 -10.30 -26.36
N SER A 638 8.36 -9.77 -25.34
CA SER A 638 9.80 -9.56 -25.30
C SER A 638 10.56 -10.89 -25.43
N ASP A 639 11.82 -10.85 -25.87
CA ASP A 639 12.76 -11.99 -25.80
C ASP A 639 12.82 -12.63 -24.40
N VAL A 640 12.47 -11.87 -23.36
CA VAL A 640 12.36 -12.31 -21.95
C VAL A 640 11.24 -13.35 -21.74
N ILE A 641 10.19 -13.33 -22.58
CA ILE A 641 9.02 -14.21 -22.51
C ILE A 641 9.09 -15.27 -23.63
N GLY A 642 10.11 -15.22 -24.49
CA GLY A 642 10.45 -16.23 -25.49
C GLY A 642 9.90 -15.92 -26.89
N LYS A 643 10.65 -16.34 -27.91
CA LYS A 643 10.28 -16.17 -29.33
C LYS A 643 8.99 -16.92 -29.65
N HIS A 644 8.03 -16.24 -30.32
CA HIS A 644 6.90 -16.92 -30.94
C HIS A 644 7.37 -17.94 -31.98
N LEU A 645 6.75 -19.11 -32.02
CA LEU A 645 6.92 -20.11 -33.09
C LEU A 645 6.17 -19.68 -34.38
N SER A 646 6.39 -18.46 -34.87
CA SER A 646 5.66 -17.71 -35.93
C SER A 646 4.48 -16.84 -35.46
N THR A 647 4.28 -15.73 -36.19
CA THR A 647 3.15 -14.79 -36.12
C THR A 647 1.84 -15.51 -36.45
N ARG A 648 1.21 -16.11 -35.44
CA ARG A 648 -0.09 -16.78 -35.58
C ARG A 648 -1.23 -15.76 -35.41
N THR A 649 -2.28 -15.88 -36.23
CA THR A 649 -3.48 -15.05 -36.09
C THR A 649 -4.25 -15.38 -34.81
N VAL A 650 -4.98 -14.40 -34.25
CA VAL A 650 -5.85 -14.56 -33.06
C VAL A 650 -6.83 -15.72 -33.22
N ARG A 651 -7.35 -15.94 -34.44
CA ARG A 651 -8.25 -17.05 -34.76
C ARG A 651 -7.59 -18.41 -34.55
N THR A 652 -6.36 -18.59 -35.03
CA THR A 652 -5.58 -19.83 -34.83
C THR A 652 -5.29 -20.11 -33.36
N VAL A 653 -5.07 -19.07 -32.54
CA VAL A 653 -4.85 -19.23 -31.09
C VAL A 653 -6.11 -19.73 -30.40
N LYS A 654 -7.27 -19.09 -30.65
CA LYS A 654 -8.56 -19.51 -30.09
C LYS A 654 -8.96 -20.94 -30.46
N THR A 655 -8.78 -21.34 -31.72
CA THR A 655 -9.06 -22.72 -32.16
C THR A 655 -8.17 -23.73 -31.45
N ARG A 656 -6.90 -23.38 -31.22
CA ARG A 656 -5.93 -24.22 -30.54
C ARG A 656 -6.18 -24.33 -29.03
N GLU A 657 -6.53 -23.23 -28.37
CA GLU A 657 -6.97 -23.21 -26.96
C GLU A 657 -8.14 -24.17 -26.73
N GLY A 658 -9.20 -24.05 -27.53
CA GLY A 658 -10.39 -24.89 -27.39
C GLY A 658 -10.15 -26.37 -27.69
N THR A 659 -9.37 -26.68 -28.74
CA THR A 659 -9.11 -28.08 -29.15
C THR A 659 -8.15 -28.80 -28.19
N LEU A 660 -7.17 -28.08 -27.61
CA LEU A 660 -6.17 -28.64 -26.69
C LEU A 660 -6.55 -28.48 -25.20
N ALA A 661 -7.76 -28.02 -24.88
CA ALA A 661 -8.30 -28.07 -23.53
C ALA A 661 -8.39 -29.53 -23.04
N ARG A 662 -8.19 -29.77 -21.74
CA ARG A 662 -8.08 -31.13 -21.17
C ARG A 662 -9.29 -32.00 -21.52
N ASP A 663 -10.49 -31.51 -21.23
CA ASP A 663 -11.74 -32.27 -21.43
C ASP A 663 -12.02 -32.50 -22.91
N ARG A 664 -11.76 -31.48 -23.75
CA ARG A 664 -11.97 -31.60 -25.20
C ARG A 664 -10.95 -32.54 -25.85
N LEU A 665 -9.69 -32.49 -25.42
CA LEU A 665 -8.65 -33.40 -25.91
C LEU A 665 -8.94 -34.84 -25.49
N HIS A 666 -9.39 -35.04 -24.25
CA HIS A 666 -9.86 -36.34 -23.76
C HIS A 666 -11.04 -36.84 -24.60
N ASP A 667 -12.05 -36.01 -24.84
CA ASP A 667 -13.21 -36.34 -25.65
C ASP A 667 -12.84 -36.70 -27.10
N LEU A 668 -12.03 -35.87 -27.77
CA LEU A 668 -11.59 -36.10 -29.16
C LEU A 668 -10.79 -37.41 -29.31
N TYR A 669 -9.95 -37.73 -28.34
CA TYR A 669 -9.05 -38.88 -28.43
C TYR A 669 -9.67 -40.19 -27.89
N VAL A 670 -10.37 -40.13 -26.75
CA VAL A 670 -10.93 -41.30 -26.06
C VAL A 670 -12.34 -41.60 -26.55
N ASN A 671 -13.25 -40.62 -26.52
CA ASN A 671 -14.67 -40.84 -26.87
C ASN A 671 -14.87 -40.89 -28.39
N GLN A 672 -14.33 -39.92 -29.12
CA GLN A 672 -14.47 -39.80 -30.58
C GLN A 672 -13.42 -40.60 -31.37
N LYS A 673 -12.43 -41.20 -30.67
CA LYS A 673 -11.41 -42.10 -31.23
C LYS A 673 -10.58 -41.52 -32.40
N LEU A 674 -10.48 -40.20 -32.53
CA LEU A 674 -9.75 -39.54 -33.62
C LEU A 674 -8.24 -39.77 -33.54
N GLU A 675 -7.57 -39.86 -34.70
CA GLU A 675 -6.12 -40.04 -34.76
C GLU A 675 -5.34 -38.79 -34.32
N LEU A 676 -4.12 -38.98 -33.79
CA LEU A 676 -3.26 -37.89 -33.31
C LEU A 676 -2.98 -36.83 -34.39
N THR A 677 -2.84 -37.24 -35.65
CA THR A 677 -2.62 -36.37 -36.81
C THR A 677 -3.85 -35.51 -37.10
N HIS A 678 -5.04 -36.09 -37.00
CA HIS A 678 -6.29 -35.38 -37.22
C HIS A 678 -6.55 -34.34 -36.12
N ILE A 679 -6.33 -34.72 -34.85
CA ILE A 679 -6.43 -33.79 -33.70
C ILE A 679 -5.40 -32.65 -33.84
N ALA A 680 -4.18 -32.95 -34.28
CA ALA A 680 -3.14 -31.95 -34.52
C ALA A 680 -3.51 -30.97 -35.63
N ASN A 681 -4.14 -31.44 -36.72
CA ASN A 681 -4.63 -30.58 -37.80
C ASN A 681 -5.77 -29.67 -37.32
N LEU A 682 -6.73 -30.21 -36.55
CA LEU A 682 -7.80 -29.41 -35.94
C LEU A 682 -7.24 -28.31 -35.03
N ALA A 683 -6.22 -28.62 -34.24
CA ALA A 683 -5.55 -27.67 -33.35
C ALA A 683 -4.47 -26.81 -34.05
N SER A 684 -4.25 -26.97 -35.36
CA SER A 684 -3.16 -26.35 -36.12
C SER A 684 -1.79 -26.46 -35.41
N CYS A 685 -1.45 -27.65 -34.90
CA CYS A 685 -0.21 -27.92 -34.15
C CYS A 685 0.48 -29.21 -34.62
N SER A 686 1.63 -29.57 -34.02
CA SER A 686 2.31 -30.83 -34.38
C SER A 686 1.69 -32.03 -33.64
N PRO A 687 1.64 -33.23 -34.26
CA PRO A 687 1.18 -34.45 -33.60
C PRO A 687 1.97 -34.80 -32.32
N ASP A 688 3.23 -34.37 -32.23
CA ASP A 688 4.04 -34.55 -31.03
C ASP A 688 3.58 -33.64 -29.87
N THR A 689 3.02 -32.46 -30.16
CA THR A 689 2.40 -31.60 -29.13
C THR A 689 1.19 -32.28 -28.51
N VAL A 690 0.32 -32.87 -29.34
CA VAL A 690 -0.85 -33.64 -28.89
C VAL A 690 -0.42 -34.87 -28.09
N ARG A 691 0.58 -35.62 -28.57
CA ARG A 691 1.14 -36.78 -27.86
C ARG A 691 1.68 -36.40 -26.48
N ARG A 692 2.37 -35.27 -26.38
CA ARG A 692 2.93 -34.77 -25.11
C ARG A 692 1.82 -34.44 -24.12
N LEU A 693 0.77 -33.74 -24.55
CA LEU A 693 -0.37 -33.39 -23.70
C LEU A 693 -1.15 -34.62 -23.22
N LEU A 694 -1.38 -35.61 -24.10
CA LEU A 694 -2.04 -36.87 -23.70
C LEU A 694 -1.23 -37.63 -22.63
N ARG A 695 0.10 -37.67 -22.76
CA ARG A 695 0.97 -38.26 -21.74
C ARG A 695 0.91 -37.50 -20.41
N GLN A 696 0.91 -36.17 -20.48
CA GLN A 696 0.78 -35.31 -19.30
C GLN A 696 -0.56 -35.50 -18.58
N ASP A 697 -1.65 -35.72 -19.33
CA ASP A 697 -2.98 -36.02 -18.79
C ASP A 697 -3.13 -37.45 -18.25
N GLY A 698 -2.08 -38.29 -18.34
CA GLY A 698 -2.14 -39.69 -17.94
C GLY A 698 -2.99 -40.56 -18.88
N ILE A 699 -3.31 -40.09 -20.09
CA ILE A 699 -4.14 -40.81 -21.05
C ILE A 699 -3.25 -41.80 -21.83
N PRO A 700 -3.51 -43.13 -21.75
CA PRO A 700 -2.68 -44.12 -22.42
C PRO A 700 -2.76 -43.99 -23.94
N LEU A 701 -1.59 -44.01 -24.59
CA LEU A 701 -1.50 -43.95 -26.06
C LEU A 701 -1.91 -45.29 -26.67
N ARG A 702 -2.73 -45.25 -27.73
CA ARG A 702 -3.19 -46.46 -28.43
C ARG A 702 -1.99 -47.17 -29.06
N PRO A 703 -1.87 -48.50 -28.91
CA PRO A 703 -0.77 -49.25 -29.50
C PRO A 703 -0.81 -49.11 -31.03
N ARG A 704 0.34 -48.82 -31.64
CA ARG A 704 0.45 -48.79 -33.11
C ARG A 704 0.31 -50.22 -33.64
N PRO A 705 -0.53 -50.50 -34.66
CA PRO A 705 -0.52 -51.79 -35.33
C PRO A 705 0.88 -52.05 -35.94
N ARG A 706 1.38 -53.28 -35.79
CA ARG A 706 2.65 -53.73 -36.42
C ARG A 706 2.50 -53.61 -37.94
N ARG A 707 3.02 -52.53 -38.54
CA ARG A 707 3.12 -52.36 -40.00
C ARG A 707 4.35 -53.12 -40.55
N ILE A 708 4.37 -54.43 -40.40
CA ILE A 708 5.29 -55.27 -41.19
C ILE A 708 4.41 -56.37 -41.80
N PRO A 709 4.10 -56.31 -43.10
CA PRO A 709 3.56 -57.45 -43.83
C PRO A 709 4.66 -58.51 -43.97
N ASP A 710 4.35 -59.78 -43.72
CA ASP A 710 5.28 -60.88 -43.99
C ASP A 710 5.51 -60.96 -45.51
N ARG A 711 6.76 -60.71 -45.92
CA ARG A 711 7.25 -60.81 -47.30
C ARG A 711 8.12 -62.07 -47.39
N PRO A 712 7.57 -63.23 -47.80
CA PRO A 712 8.32 -64.50 -47.82
C PRO A 712 9.46 -64.53 -48.85
N ASP A 713 9.52 -63.55 -49.75
CA ASP A 713 10.56 -63.35 -50.77
C ASP A 713 11.88 -62.79 -50.22
N ILE A 714 11.88 -62.25 -48.99
CA ILE A 714 13.08 -61.70 -48.34
C ILE A 714 13.35 -62.54 -47.08
N THR A 715 14.27 -63.50 -47.19
CA THR A 715 14.70 -64.32 -46.06
C THR A 715 16.04 -63.85 -45.48
N ARG A 716 16.34 -64.24 -44.24
CA ARG A 716 17.62 -63.94 -43.59
C ARG A 716 18.78 -64.59 -44.34
N GLU A 717 18.56 -65.80 -44.83
CA GLU A 717 19.53 -66.62 -45.56
C GLU A 717 19.87 -65.98 -46.91
N TRP A 718 18.87 -65.49 -47.63
CA TRP A 718 19.08 -64.76 -48.89
C TRP A 718 19.92 -63.48 -48.67
N LEU A 719 19.54 -62.68 -47.67
CA LEU A 719 20.26 -61.44 -47.40
C LEU A 719 21.68 -61.71 -46.91
N HIS A 720 21.92 -62.78 -46.14
CA HIS A 720 23.25 -63.20 -45.74
C HIS A 720 24.13 -63.57 -46.94
N HIS A 721 23.63 -64.44 -47.83
CA HIS A 721 24.36 -64.88 -49.03
C HIS A 721 24.69 -63.69 -49.96
N GLU A 722 23.71 -62.86 -50.29
CA GLU A 722 23.91 -61.78 -51.24
C GLU A 722 24.71 -60.59 -50.66
N TYR A 723 24.51 -60.25 -49.39
CA TYR A 723 25.14 -59.08 -48.77
C TYR A 723 26.51 -59.39 -48.15
N ILE A 724 26.64 -60.50 -47.42
CA ILE A 724 27.88 -60.87 -46.71
C ILE A 724 28.80 -61.65 -47.64
N GLU A 725 28.33 -62.75 -48.23
CA GLU A 725 29.18 -63.65 -49.02
C GLU A 725 29.50 -63.07 -50.40
N ARG A 726 28.50 -62.57 -51.14
CA ARG A 726 28.71 -61.94 -52.45
C ARG A 726 29.11 -60.46 -52.40
N GLN A 727 29.14 -59.86 -51.21
CA GLN A 727 29.53 -58.46 -50.98
C GLN A 727 28.77 -57.44 -51.84
N ARG A 728 27.49 -57.71 -52.17
CA ARG A 728 26.64 -56.80 -52.97
C ARG A 728 26.14 -55.62 -52.14
N ASP A 729 25.77 -54.54 -52.83
CA ASP A 729 25.23 -53.33 -52.20
C ASP A 729 23.77 -53.53 -51.76
N ILE A 730 23.48 -53.15 -50.52
CA ILE A 730 22.15 -53.25 -49.92
C ILE A 730 21.13 -52.34 -50.63
N ALA A 731 21.56 -51.22 -51.22
CA ALA A 731 20.67 -50.35 -51.99
C ALA A 731 20.19 -51.00 -53.30
N ASN A 732 21.05 -51.76 -53.96
CA ASN A 732 20.69 -52.53 -55.16
C ASN A 732 19.81 -53.74 -54.81
N LEU A 733 20.14 -54.46 -53.74
CA LEU A 733 19.31 -55.57 -53.23
C LEU A 733 17.90 -55.09 -52.84
N ALA A 734 17.80 -53.90 -52.25
CA ALA A 734 16.52 -53.29 -51.92
C ALA A 734 15.71 -52.95 -53.18
N ARG A 735 16.36 -52.40 -54.21
CA ARG A 735 15.73 -52.11 -55.51
C ARG A 735 15.25 -53.38 -56.22
N GLU A 736 16.07 -54.43 -56.23
CA GLU A 736 15.76 -55.73 -56.85
C GLU A 736 14.52 -56.38 -56.22
N ARG A 737 14.36 -56.24 -54.90
CA ARG A 737 13.19 -56.77 -54.17
C ARG A 737 12.03 -55.76 -54.03
N GLY A 738 12.12 -54.61 -54.69
CA GLY A 738 11.08 -53.58 -54.68
C GLY A 738 10.81 -52.96 -53.30
N VAL A 739 11.80 -52.95 -52.40
CA VAL A 739 11.70 -52.37 -51.05
C VAL A 739 12.61 -51.17 -50.89
N THR A 740 12.30 -50.29 -49.93
CA THR A 740 13.19 -49.15 -49.63
C THR A 740 14.46 -49.63 -48.92
N HIS A 741 15.58 -48.95 -49.17
CA HIS A 741 16.84 -49.18 -48.45
C HIS A 741 16.64 -49.21 -46.92
N TYR A 742 15.84 -48.28 -46.38
CA TYR A 742 15.52 -48.22 -44.96
C TYR A 742 14.79 -49.49 -44.46
N HIS A 743 13.89 -50.04 -45.28
CA HIS A 743 13.12 -51.23 -44.93
C HIS A 743 14.04 -52.47 -44.85
N LEU A 744 14.88 -52.70 -45.86
CA LEU A 744 15.81 -53.83 -45.89
C LEU A 744 16.89 -53.71 -44.80
N ALA A 745 17.39 -52.50 -44.55
CA ALA A 745 18.33 -52.22 -43.46
C ALA A 745 17.72 -52.49 -42.07
N LYS A 746 16.46 -52.10 -41.86
CA LYS A 746 15.77 -52.38 -40.60
C LYS A 746 15.58 -53.88 -40.36
N MET A 747 15.26 -54.64 -41.41
CA MET A 747 15.16 -56.11 -41.36
C MET A 747 16.51 -56.76 -41.09
N ALA A 748 17.57 -56.34 -41.78
CA ALA A 748 18.94 -56.81 -41.54
C ALA A 748 19.37 -56.64 -40.08
N LYS A 749 19.11 -55.45 -39.51
CA LYS A 749 19.42 -55.17 -38.10
C LYS A 749 18.58 -56.03 -37.14
N ALA A 750 17.32 -56.30 -37.46
CA ALA A 750 16.46 -57.18 -36.67
C ALA A 750 16.93 -58.64 -36.70
N TRP A 751 17.56 -59.09 -37.79
CA TRP A 751 18.10 -60.44 -37.96
C TRP A 751 19.58 -60.59 -37.56
N GLY A 752 20.17 -59.56 -36.96
CA GLY A 752 21.56 -59.57 -36.50
C GLY A 752 22.61 -59.48 -37.62
N ILE A 753 22.22 -59.07 -38.83
CA ILE A 753 23.14 -58.82 -39.94
C ILE A 753 23.72 -57.41 -39.77
N THR A 754 25.03 -57.30 -39.59
CA THR A 754 25.73 -56.02 -39.43
C THR A 754 25.77 -55.27 -40.75
N ILE A 755 25.18 -54.07 -40.78
CA ILE A 755 25.20 -53.23 -41.98
C ILE A 755 26.52 -52.47 -42.04
N ARG A 756 27.23 -52.64 -43.16
CA ARG A 756 28.45 -51.90 -43.50
C ARG A 756 28.17 -50.39 -43.53
N PRO A 757 29.05 -49.55 -42.95
CA PRO A 757 28.89 -48.10 -42.96
C PRO A 757 28.90 -47.56 -44.40
N SER A 758 28.01 -46.59 -44.67
CA SER A 758 27.97 -45.89 -45.96
C SER A 758 29.29 -45.16 -46.21
N GLY A 759 30.07 -45.62 -47.21
CA GLY A 759 31.31 -44.98 -47.64
C GLY A 759 32.59 -45.83 -47.54
N GLY A 760 32.53 -47.09 -47.08
CA GLY A 760 33.69 -47.99 -47.03
C GLY A 760 33.98 -48.71 -48.36
N GLN A 761 35.25 -48.77 -48.76
CA GLN A 761 35.80 -49.38 -50.00
C GLN A 761 35.70 -50.92 -50.04
N CYS A 762 34.49 -51.49 -49.89
CA CYS A 762 34.27 -52.94 -49.92
C CYS A 762 32.99 -53.29 -50.70
N TYR A 763 32.89 -52.84 -51.96
CA TYR A 763 31.77 -53.18 -52.85
C TYR A 763 32.30 -53.90 -54.08
N ASN A 764 31.88 -55.15 -54.29
CA ASN A 764 32.22 -55.89 -55.51
C ASN A 764 31.29 -55.45 -56.66
N ALA A 765 31.80 -54.60 -57.54
CA ALA A 765 31.05 -54.07 -58.69
C ALA A 765 30.60 -55.14 -59.67
N VAL A 766 31.26 -56.30 -59.70
CA VAL A 766 30.93 -57.42 -60.60
C VAL A 766 30.27 -58.59 -59.86
N GLY A 767 29.99 -58.47 -58.56
CA GLY A 767 29.40 -59.54 -57.76
C GLY A 767 27.97 -59.94 -58.13
N HIS A 768 27.33 -59.17 -59.02
CA HIS A 768 26.03 -59.48 -59.61
C HIS A 768 26.13 -60.28 -60.93
N LEU A 769 27.34 -60.45 -61.47
CA LEU A 769 27.60 -61.20 -62.71
C LEU A 769 27.88 -62.66 -62.38
N ASN A 770 27.23 -63.59 -63.10
CA ASN A 770 27.55 -65.01 -63.00
C ASN A 770 28.82 -65.31 -63.81
N LEU A 771 29.97 -65.13 -63.18
CA LEU A 771 31.27 -65.44 -63.78
C LEU A 771 31.52 -66.96 -63.71
N HIS A 772 31.83 -67.57 -64.85
CA HIS A 772 32.12 -69.01 -64.93
C HIS A 772 33.51 -69.41 -64.38
N LEU A 773 34.40 -68.43 -64.17
CA LEU A 773 35.71 -68.61 -63.58
C LEU A 773 35.91 -67.68 -62.38
N PRO A 774 36.65 -68.11 -61.34
CA PRO A 774 36.99 -67.23 -60.22
C PRO A 774 37.92 -66.11 -60.70
N LEU A 775 37.63 -64.89 -60.26
CA LEU A 775 38.46 -63.71 -60.56
C LEU A 775 39.90 -63.91 -60.08
N SER A 776 40.87 -63.49 -60.91
CA SER A 776 42.27 -63.43 -60.51
C SER A 776 42.45 -62.52 -59.29
N GLU A 777 43.54 -62.73 -58.54
CA GLU A 777 43.84 -61.90 -57.38
C GLU A 777 44.00 -60.42 -57.75
N ASP A 778 44.59 -60.15 -58.92
CA ASP A 778 44.81 -58.80 -59.44
C ASP A 778 43.49 -58.14 -59.86
N MET A 779 42.57 -58.88 -60.49
CA MET A 779 41.24 -58.36 -60.83
C MET A 779 40.37 -58.08 -59.59
N ARG A 780 40.48 -58.91 -58.54
CA ARG A 780 39.80 -58.69 -57.26
C ARG A 780 40.15 -57.34 -56.62
N LYS A 781 41.41 -56.90 -56.71
CA LYS A 781 41.85 -55.60 -56.17
C LYS A 781 41.19 -54.41 -56.89
N VAL A 782 40.79 -54.57 -58.15
CA VAL A 782 40.24 -53.48 -58.99
C VAL A 782 38.71 -53.41 -58.92
N VAL A 783 38.03 -54.55 -58.83
CA VAL A 783 36.55 -54.62 -58.84
C VAL A 783 35.87 -54.18 -57.56
N MET A 784 36.64 -53.96 -56.48
CA MET A 784 36.15 -53.54 -55.15
C MET A 784 35.81 -52.04 -55.07
N THR A 785 35.53 -51.40 -56.21
CA THR A 785 35.22 -49.97 -56.32
C THR A 785 33.96 -49.74 -57.15
N SER A 786 33.15 -48.75 -56.78
CA SER A 786 31.89 -48.43 -57.50
C SER A 786 32.07 -48.02 -58.97
N GLN A 787 33.29 -47.64 -59.36
CA GLN A 787 33.64 -47.24 -60.74
C GLN A 787 34.35 -48.36 -61.52
N ALA A 788 34.48 -49.57 -60.98
CA ALA A 788 35.33 -50.61 -61.57
C ALA A 788 34.98 -50.94 -63.03
N LEU A 789 33.70 -51.17 -63.35
CA LEU A 789 33.28 -51.47 -64.73
C LEU A 789 33.60 -50.34 -65.71
N SER A 790 33.42 -49.08 -65.31
CA SER A 790 33.78 -47.92 -66.13
C SER A 790 35.30 -47.83 -66.34
N ARG A 791 36.10 -48.11 -65.31
CA ARG A 791 37.57 -48.10 -65.42
C ARG A 791 38.10 -49.25 -66.28
N LEU A 792 37.51 -50.45 -66.17
CA LEU A 792 37.85 -51.58 -67.03
C LEU A 792 37.51 -51.31 -68.50
N ARG A 793 36.36 -50.66 -68.80
CA ARG A 793 36.02 -50.22 -70.17
C ARG A 793 37.04 -49.23 -70.71
N ALA A 794 37.40 -48.21 -69.92
CA ALA A 794 38.35 -47.20 -70.34
C ALA A 794 39.74 -47.80 -70.64
N ILE A 795 40.19 -48.80 -69.86
CA ILE A 795 41.51 -49.41 -70.02
C ILE A 795 41.56 -50.40 -71.19
N THR A 796 40.49 -51.14 -71.46
CA THR A 796 40.42 -52.10 -72.58
C THR A 796 40.44 -51.44 -73.96
N GLN A 797 40.11 -50.15 -74.06
CA GLN A 797 40.11 -49.39 -75.32
C GLN A 797 41.44 -48.67 -75.63
N ILE A 798 42.42 -48.66 -74.70
CA ILE A 798 43.70 -47.95 -74.90
C ILE A 798 44.66 -48.62 -75.91
N PRO A 799 44.78 -49.97 -75.99
CA PRO A 799 45.72 -50.61 -76.90
C PRO A 799 45.55 -50.16 -78.36
N GLY A 800 46.65 -49.84 -79.05
CA GLY A 800 46.65 -49.46 -80.47
C GLY A 800 46.57 -47.96 -80.76
N HIS A 801 46.34 -47.11 -79.76
CA HIS A 801 46.40 -45.65 -79.92
C HIS A 801 47.85 -45.10 -79.82
N PRO A 802 48.19 -44.03 -80.56
CA PRO A 802 49.54 -43.45 -80.54
C PRO A 802 49.89 -42.73 -79.23
N SER A 803 48.90 -42.35 -78.42
CA SER A 803 49.10 -41.73 -77.11
C SER A 803 47.84 -41.83 -76.24
N PHE A 804 47.98 -41.64 -74.93
CA PHE A 804 46.82 -41.57 -74.01
C PHE A 804 45.85 -40.44 -74.39
N ALA A 805 46.36 -39.33 -74.95
CA ALA A 805 45.54 -38.23 -75.45
C ALA A 805 44.73 -38.61 -76.71
N ALA A 806 45.23 -39.55 -77.52
CA ALA A 806 44.46 -40.10 -78.64
C ALA A 806 43.39 -41.09 -78.16
N ALA A 807 43.71 -41.96 -77.19
CA ALA A 807 42.74 -42.89 -76.60
C ALA A 807 41.60 -42.15 -75.85
N ALA A 808 41.93 -41.08 -75.10
CA ALA A 808 40.94 -40.29 -74.38
C ALA A 808 39.91 -39.60 -75.31
N ARG A 809 40.33 -39.21 -76.53
CA ARG A 809 39.44 -38.66 -77.56
C ARG A 809 38.49 -39.71 -78.15
N SER A 810 38.90 -40.98 -78.17
CA SER A 810 38.13 -42.10 -78.73
C SER A 810 37.03 -42.61 -77.77
N ASP A 811 37.35 -42.77 -76.49
CA ASP A 811 36.44 -43.34 -75.46
C ASP A 811 35.40 -42.31 -74.94
N GLY A 812 35.45 -41.06 -75.38
CA GLY A 812 34.51 -40.00 -74.97
C GLY A 812 34.51 -39.66 -73.47
N SER A 813 35.52 -40.14 -72.71
CA SER A 813 35.46 -40.23 -71.25
C SER A 813 36.31 -39.20 -70.49
N GLY A 814 36.73 -38.12 -71.14
CA GLY A 814 37.33 -36.92 -70.52
C GLY A 814 38.76 -36.57 -70.98
N THR A 815 39.39 -35.64 -70.27
CA THR A 815 40.75 -35.12 -70.54
C THR A 815 41.86 -36.18 -70.40
N ASP A 816 42.98 -36.01 -71.12
CA ASP A 816 44.19 -36.89 -71.05
C ASP A 816 44.64 -37.13 -69.60
N SER A 817 44.56 -36.09 -68.76
CA SER A 817 44.89 -36.19 -67.33
C SER A 817 43.99 -37.16 -66.57
N ALA A 818 42.68 -37.20 -66.85
CA ALA A 818 41.73 -38.07 -66.18
C ALA A 818 41.96 -39.55 -66.56
N LEU A 819 42.22 -39.84 -67.84
CA LEU A 819 42.50 -41.21 -68.29
C LEU A 819 43.82 -41.73 -67.70
N ARG A 820 44.87 -40.90 -67.68
CA ARG A 820 46.15 -41.24 -67.04
C ARG A 820 46.00 -41.52 -65.55
N GLN A 821 45.23 -40.71 -64.82
CA GLN A 821 44.98 -40.94 -63.40
C GLN A 821 44.20 -42.24 -63.14
N ARG A 822 43.26 -42.61 -64.02
CA ARG A 822 42.55 -43.91 -63.95
C ARG A 822 43.51 -45.09 -64.18
N VAL A 823 44.39 -45.01 -65.18
CA VAL A 823 45.41 -46.03 -65.45
C VAL A 823 46.37 -46.16 -64.28
N ILE A 824 46.94 -45.06 -63.79
CA ILE A 824 47.84 -45.04 -62.62
C ILE A 824 47.14 -45.61 -61.38
N GLY A 825 45.87 -45.28 -61.16
CA GLY A 825 45.10 -45.82 -60.05
C GLY A 825 44.94 -47.34 -60.10
N ILE A 826 44.77 -47.91 -61.30
CA ILE A 826 44.67 -49.36 -61.48
C ILE A 826 46.04 -50.01 -61.39
N GLU A 827 47.06 -49.47 -62.06
CA GLU A 827 48.45 -49.96 -61.98
C GLU A 827 48.96 -49.97 -60.53
N LYS A 828 48.59 -48.96 -59.73
CA LYS A 828 48.90 -48.91 -58.29
C LYS A 828 48.14 -49.95 -57.48
N ALA A 829 46.90 -50.28 -57.86
CA ALA A 829 46.09 -51.28 -57.17
C ALA A 829 46.56 -52.72 -57.46
N VAL A 830 47.01 -53.00 -58.69
CA VAL A 830 47.51 -54.33 -59.09
C VAL A 830 49.01 -54.50 -58.87
N GLY A 831 49.77 -53.40 -58.74
CA GLY A 831 51.20 -53.41 -58.42
C GLY A 831 52.12 -53.63 -59.62
N PHE A 832 51.62 -53.56 -60.86
CA PHE A 832 52.40 -53.67 -62.10
C PHE A 832 51.90 -52.69 -63.17
N GLN A 833 52.76 -52.37 -64.15
CA GLN A 833 52.38 -51.52 -65.29
C GLN A 833 51.61 -52.32 -66.34
N ILE A 834 50.43 -51.85 -66.71
CA ILE A 834 49.56 -52.51 -67.69
C ILE A 834 50.00 -52.13 -69.12
N PHE A 835 50.51 -50.91 -69.31
CA PHE A 835 50.96 -50.40 -70.61
C PHE A 835 52.44 -50.02 -70.59
N ASP A 836 53.17 -50.42 -71.62
CA ASP A 836 54.53 -49.93 -71.85
C ASP A 836 54.48 -48.54 -72.50
N ARG A 837 54.85 -47.53 -71.72
CA ARG A 837 54.78 -46.12 -72.14
C ARG A 837 55.89 -45.72 -73.13
N SER A 838 56.89 -46.57 -73.32
CA SER A 838 57.99 -46.36 -74.28
C SER A 838 57.60 -46.74 -75.72
N THR A 839 56.56 -47.57 -75.88
CA THR A 839 56.08 -48.03 -77.19
C THR A 839 55.13 -47.03 -77.86
N ARG A 840 55.18 -46.97 -79.20
CA ARG A 840 54.25 -46.22 -80.06
C ARG A 840 53.87 -47.11 -81.24
N PRO A 841 52.59 -47.54 -81.38
CA PRO A 841 51.44 -47.28 -80.51
C PRO A 841 51.57 -47.93 -79.12
N LEU A 842 50.76 -47.48 -78.16
CA LEU A 842 50.75 -48.01 -76.78
C LEU A 842 50.42 -49.50 -76.79
N ALA A 843 51.39 -50.33 -76.40
CA ALA A 843 51.22 -51.77 -76.27
C ALA A 843 51.09 -52.16 -74.78
N PRO A 844 50.22 -53.13 -74.45
CA PRO A 844 50.18 -53.71 -73.12
C PRO A 844 51.43 -54.53 -72.82
N THR A 845 51.87 -54.54 -71.57
CA THR A 845 52.91 -55.48 -71.08
C THR A 845 52.37 -56.92 -71.10
N GLU A 846 53.23 -57.93 -70.98
CA GLU A 846 52.81 -59.35 -70.98
C GLU A 846 51.75 -59.63 -69.89
N ARG A 847 51.99 -59.18 -68.66
CA ARG A 847 50.99 -59.23 -67.57
C ARG A 847 49.78 -58.32 -67.83
N GLY A 848 49.99 -57.19 -68.50
CA GLY A 848 48.92 -56.30 -68.95
C GLY A 848 47.96 -56.97 -69.95
N GLN A 849 48.45 -57.81 -70.86
CA GLN A 849 47.62 -58.53 -71.83
C GLN A 849 46.71 -59.57 -71.17
N GLU A 850 47.18 -60.28 -70.15
CA GLU A 850 46.37 -61.21 -69.37
C GLU A 850 45.27 -60.49 -68.60
N PHE A 851 45.63 -59.40 -67.92
CA PHE A 851 44.67 -58.55 -67.21
C PHE A 851 43.60 -57.96 -68.14
N LEU A 852 44.00 -57.49 -69.32
CA LEU A 852 43.08 -56.95 -70.33
C LEU A 852 42.15 -58.01 -70.91
N ARG A 853 42.62 -59.26 -71.09
CA ARG A 853 41.78 -60.39 -71.53
C ARG A 853 40.70 -60.72 -70.51
N GLU A 854 41.06 -60.81 -69.23
CA GLU A 854 40.11 -61.03 -68.14
C GLU A 854 39.11 -59.87 -68.04
N ALA A 855 39.58 -58.62 -68.12
CA ALA A 855 38.73 -57.44 -68.14
C ALA A 855 37.71 -57.46 -69.29
N ALA A 856 38.14 -57.80 -70.51
CA ALA A 856 37.27 -57.88 -71.68
C ALA A 856 36.22 -59.00 -71.57
N GLN A 857 36.54 -60.11 -70.90
CA GLN A 857 35.58 -61.19 -70.63
C GLN A 857 34.51 -60.74 -69.62
N ILE A 858 34.91 -60.07 -68.54
CA ILE A 858 34.00 -59.51 -67.54
C ILE A 858 33.07 -58.48 -68.17
N LEU A 859 33.59 -57.60 -69.03
CA LEU A 859 32.80 -56.58 -69.70
C LEU A 859 31.76 -57.19 -70.66
N ARG A 860 32.12 -58.24 -71.40
CA ARG A 860 31.14 -58.97 -72.25
C ARG A 860 29.99 -59.56 -71.44
N ILE A 861 30.30 -60.17 -70.28
CA ILE A 861 29.27 -60.72 -69.39
C ILE A 861 28.41 -59.58 -68.80
N ALA A 862 29.04 -58.46 -68.44
CA ALA A 862 28.33 -57.29 -67.93
C ALA A 862 27.38 -56.66 -68.96
N ASP A 863 27.81 -56.55 -70.22
CA ASP A 863 27.00 -56.00 -71.30
C ASP A 863 25.84 -56.94 -71.68
N ALA A 864 26.07 -58.27 -71.67
CA ALA A 864 25.01 -59.26 -71.85
C ALA A 864 23.97 -59.23 -70.72
N ALA A 865 24.41 -59.07 -69.47
CA ALA A 865 23.51 -58.96 -68.32
C ALA A 865 22.69 -57.65 -68.36
N ARG A 866 23.24 -56.58 -68.92
CA ARG A 866 22.56 -55.28 -69.05
C ARG A 866 21.44 -55.30 -70.09
N LEU A 867 21.63 -56.01 -71.20
CA LEU A 867 20.61 -56.21 -72.25
C LEU A 867 19.40 -57.05 -71.79
N HIS A 868 19.55 -57.82 -70.71
CA HIS A 868 18.44 -58.57 -70.10
C HIS A 868 17.68 -57.79 -69.01
N GLN A 869 18.14 -56.59 -68.64
CA GLN A 869 17.55 -55.75 -67.59
C GLN A 869 16.82 -54.50 -68.11
N GLU A 870 16.93 -54.20 -69.41
CA GLU A 870 16.05 -53.29 -70.16
C GLU A 870 14.92 -54.09 -70.80
#